data_AF-A0AAF3EWZ1-F1
#
_entry.id   AF-A0AAF3EWZ1-F1
#
_cell.length_a   1.000
_cell.length_b   1.000
_cell.length_c   1.000
_cell.angle_alpha   90.00
_cell.angle_beta   90.00
_cell.angle_gamma   90.00
#
_symmetry.space_group_name_H-M   'P 1'
#
loop_
_entity.id
_entity.type
_entity.pdbx_description
1 polymer ?
#
loop_
_entity_poly.entity_id
_entity_poly.type
_entity_poly.pdbx_seq_one_letter_code
_entity_poly.pdbx_strand_id
1 'polypeptide(L)'
;MSDDLSSDARPFKPNQQITRRDLGGEDPHKMRKLDNKLKRLREKVQLDREIDNELFFGMLNLEEKLRLRKLFELEEEDVEEKKPEIFGNWDALPDEIVKKILKMSIDFPQATGQLLGGPGMKNPCQMVADEDLLNCYRPCRLENLLIIGRVTLNQRLMNALLEMDISMVKTIKFLDIMGIELQDPVGKIKSFLKNAMSLKQFEFSGFSSNLEIYSILLQLKGYIENRGIECTPKHYSREEMLKYRKENKHHAALREEGRKHLRAVSSSCSCYESYASAFVDTQFLNPCVPKYYEPNYEEPSMVCVCNASYCDEIASPGVLGANEAQMYTTNSAGKRMWREAILFENTQQYDYVITLDPTQQAQQIFGFGGTFTDAVGINLLSLNAYARQQLINTLFSVKGSEYTLAKVSIGSNAFSTRVYSNNDNDGDFNNSKFSLTAEDRQYKIPFILQAMAATNEGNLTVVASPYAPPAWMKSNGKAQGGVPMKNPYMGEYYGAYADYLIKFIQYYKAEGIPIWGLTIGARPYETGSDKNYPTQTLSFNATVQRDFIKTFMGIYMERSNAAKDTKLMIIDDGRGLLQDWGATILDDDMVNLYTAGFAIQQYGDEESAPAMTSIVHTQWRDKFFLYTEAATGWDPYDYPGVKMGWWNRADRYMMSLIENISQWVSGWIDYNLVLDVNGGPSWANVSYDAPIIVNSTAQEFYKQPTYYALAHFSKFIRPGATRIELTNNDDIVEIESVAVINPWGQRVLILLNSGLSWVYNVTIVDTARPNQFLNIQMGPREFRTILWDAPNHNKEK
;
A
#
# COMPACT_ATOMS: atom_id res chain seq x y z
N MET A 1 12.24 48.20 -50.97
CA MET A 1 12.89 47.65 -52.19
C MET A 1 14.38 47.88 -52.02
N SER A 2 15.20 46.91 -52.45
CA SER A 2 16.58 46.56 -52.02
C SER A 2 16.59 45.93 -50.62
N ASP A 3 16.87 44.64 -50.40
CA ASP A 3 18.09 43.84 -50.65
C ASP A 3 18.55 43.36 -49.26
N ASP A 4 18.68 42.04 -49.08
CA ASP A 4 19.88 41.33 -48.59
C ASP A 4 19.56 40.04 -47.82
N LEU A 5 20.36 39.01 -48.11
CA LEU A 5 20.45 37.75 -47.39
C LEU A 5 21.27 37.96 -46.10
N SER A 6 20.76 37.56 -44.93
CA SER A 6 21.51 36.78 -43.91
C SER A 6 20.77 36.64 -42.56
N SER A 7 20.86 35.43 -41.99
CA SER A 7 20.94 35.09 -40.56
C SER A 7 19.93 35.68 -39.56
N ASP A 8 19.00 34.84 -39.07
CA ASP A 8 18.84 34.52 -37.63
C ASP A 8 17.58 33.65 -37.38
N ALA A 9 17.76 32.33 -37.38
CA ALA A 9 16.78 31.41 -36.81
C ALA A 9 17.09 31.24 -35.32
N ARG A 10 16.27 31.84 -34.44
CA ARG A 10 16.26 31.53 -33.01
C ARG A 10 15.37 30.30 -32.74
N PRO A 11 15.79 29.33 -31.91
CA PRO A 11 14.98 28.15 -31.59
C PRO A 11 13.82 28.48 -30.65
N PHE A 12 12.67 27.86 -30.94
CA PHE A 12 11.44 27.86 -30.14
C PHE A 12 11.67 27.28 -28.73
N LYS A 13 11.08 27.91 -27.70
CA LYS A 13 11.03 27.41 -26.32
C LYS A 13 9.72 26.62 -26.08
N PRO A 14 9.74 25.48 -25.38
CA PRO A 14 8.53 24.73 -25.03
C PRO A 14 7.91 25.33 -23.76
N ASN A 15 6.77 26.02 -23.91
CA ASN A 15 5.70 26.25 -22.91
C ASN A 15 4.89 27.51 -23.24
N GLN A 16 4.08 27.47 -24.30
CA GLN A 16 2.95 28.39 -24.45
C GLN A 16 1.69 27.57 -24.77
N GLN A 17 0.68 27.71 -23.92
CA GLN A 17 -0.68 27.23 -24.18
C GLN A 17 -1.27 28.02 -25.35
N ILE A 18 -1.63 27.31 -26.43
CA ILE A 18 -2.36 27.89 -27.55
C ILE A 18 -3.81 28.12 -27.09
N THR A 19 -4.28 29.36 -27.08
CA THR A 19 -5.68 29.66 -26.75
C THR A 19 -6.52 29.74 -28.03
N ARG A 20 -7.83 29.50 -27.91
CA ARG A 20 -8.80 29.54 -29.02
C ARG A 20 -8.88 30.88 -29.78
N ARG A 21 -8.17 31.93 -29.34
CA ARG A 21 -8.05 33.21 -30.05
C ARG A 21 -6.88 33.27 -31.03
N ASP A 22 -5.92 32.35 -30.96
CA ASP A 22 -4.67 32.40 -31.75
C ASP A 22 -4.81 31.74 -33.15
N LEU A 23 -5.96 31.13 -33.44
CA LEU A 23 -6.26 30.49 -34.72
C LEU A 23 -7.49 31.15 -35.34
N GLY A 24 -7.26 32.27 -36.02
CA GLY A 24 -8.32 33.01 -36.70
C GLY A 24 -9.11 32.14 -37.68
N GLY A 25 -10.44 32.32 -37.67
CA GLY A 25 -11.33 32.18 -38.83
C GLY A 25 -11.42 30.80 -39.52
N GLU A 26 -12.35 29.98 -39.00
CA GLU A 26 -13.30 29.10 -39.72
C GLU A 26 -12.84 28.24 -40.92
N ASP A 27 -12.64 26.93 -40.66
CA ASP A 27 -13.08 25.84 -41.56
C ASP A 27 -13.52 24.62 -40.71
N PRO A 28 -14.83 24.42 -40.51
CA PRO A 28 -15.38 23.30 -39.72
C PRO A 28 -14.98 21.92 -40.26
N HIS A 29 -14.63 21.82 -41.54
CA HIS A 29 -14.28 20.56 -42.17
C HIS A 29 -12.84 20.13 -41.85
N LYS A 30 -11.93 21.09 -41.65
CA LYS A 30 -10.56 20.84 -41.17
C LYS A 30 -10.52 20.41 -39.71
N MET A 31 -11.37 21.00 -38.86
CA MET A 31 -11.46 20.61 -37.44
C MET A 31 -11.97 19.18 -37.27
N ARG A 32 -13.00 18.76 -38.02
CA ARG A 32 -13.50 17.38 -37.98
C ARG A 32 -12.48 16.36 -38.51
N LYS A 33 -11.64 16.75 -39.49
CA LYS A 33 -10.51 15.94 -39.96
C LYS A 33 -9.41 15.82 -38.90
N LEU A 34 -9.13 16.89 -38.16
CA LEU A 34 -8.12 16.92 -37.11
C LEU A 34 -8.55 16.10 -35.89
N ASP A 35 -9.81 16.21 -35.46
CA ASP A 35 -10.36 15.41 -34.35
C ASP A 35 -10.40 13.92 -34.68
N ASN A 36 -10.77 13.55 -35.92
CA ASN A 36 -10.70 12.15 -36.36
C ASN A 36 -9.25 11.65 -36.45
N LYS A 37 -8.30 12.51 -36.79
CA LYS A 37 -6.87 12.17 -36.84
C LYS A 37 -6.28 12.03 -35.43
N LEU A 38 -6.68 12.88 -34.49
CA LEU A 38 -6.32 12.81 -33.06
C LEU A 38 -6.95 11.62 -32.37
N LYS A 39 -8.21 11.28 -32.69
CA LYS A 39 -8.88 10.08 -32.17
C LYS A 39 -8.17 8.81 -32.62
N ARG A 40 -7.83 8.71 -33.91
CA ARG A 40 -7.04 7.58 -34.44
C ARG A 40 -5.62 7.53 -33.86
N LEU A 41 -4.99 8.68 -33.63
CA LEU A 41 -3.67 8.73 -32.97
C LEU A 41 -3.75 8.34 -31.50
N ARG A 42 -4.83 8.68 -30.78
CA ARG A 42 -5.06 8.24 -29.40
C ARG A 42 -5.36 6.75 -29.33
N GLU A 43 -6.20 6.22 -30.22
CA GLU A 43 -6.46 4.78 -30.33
C GLU A 43 -5.18 4.00 -30.69
N LYS A 44 -4.32 4.55 -31.56
CA LYS A 44 -3.04 3.93 -31.92
C LYS A 44 -2.01 4.00 -30.79
N VAL A 45 -1.91 5.12 -30.06
CA VAL A 45 -1.03 5.28 -28.89
C VAL A 45 -1.54 4.48 -27.67
N GLN A 46 -2.84 4.23 -27.56
CA GLN A 46 -3.43 3.35 -26.55
C GLN A 46 -3.11 1.88 -26.87
N LEU A 47 -3.26 1.47 -28.14
CA LEU A 47 -2.93 0.13 -28.61
C LEU A 47 -1.42 -0.16 -28.54
N ASP A 48 -0.57 0.82 -28.85
CA ASP A 48 0.89 0.71 -28.79
C ASP A 48 1.41 0.69 -27.32
N ARG A 49 0.63 1.18 -26.35
CA ARG A 49 0.98 1.14 -24.91
C ARG A 49 0.50 -0.10 -24.18
N GLU A 50 -0.49 -0.81 -24.72
CA GLU A 50 -1.04 -2.04 -24.15
C GLU A 50 -0.25 -3.30 -24.55
N ILE A 51 0.68 -3.23 -25.51
CA ILE A 51 1.33 -4.41 -26.10
C ILE A 51 2.77 -4.68 -25.60
N ASP A 52 3.42 -3.76 -24.90
CA ASP A 52 4.90 -3.71 -24.89
C ASP A 52 5.65 -4.47 -23.78
N ASN A 53 5.00 -5.25 -22.91
CA ASN A 53 5.73 -6.13 -21.97
C ASN A 53 5.06 -7.50 -21.73
N GLU A 54 3.74 -7.59 -21.80
CA GLU A 54 3.04 -8.87 -21.59
C GLU A 54 3.15 -9.81 -22.80
N LEU A 55 3.30 -9.31 -24.02
CA LEU A 55 3.32 -10.17 -25.21
C LEU A 55 4.64 -10.96 -25.37
N PHE A 56 5.79 -10.35 -25.10
CA PHE A 56 7.09 -11.01 -25.35
C PHE A 56 7.34 -12.20 -24.43
N PHE A 57 7.10 -12.04 -23.12
CA PHE A 57 7.19 -13.15 -22.19
C PHE A 57 5.91 -14.01 -22.19
N GLY A 58 4.74 -13.48 -22.52
CA GLY A 58 3.50 -14.27 -22.59
C GLY A 58 3.51 -15.34 -23.67
N MET A 59 4.25 -15.13 -24.78
CA MET A 59 4.27 -16.03 -25.93
C MET A 59 5.37 -17.11 -25.88
N LEU A 60 6.31 -17.02 -24.94
CA LEU A 60 7.35 -18.03 -24.76
C LEU A 60 6.85 -19.11 -23.81
N ASN A 61 7.00 -20.38 -24.22
CA ASN A 61 6.70 -21.48 -23.32
C ASN A 61 7.73 -21.52 -22.18
N LEU A 62 7.42 -22.27 -21.11
CA LEU A 62 8.24 -22.30 -19.91
C LEU A 62 9.67 -22.79 -20.20
N GLU A 63 9.84 -23.66 -21.18
CA GLU A 63 11.14 -24.20 -21.57
C GLU A 63 12.00 -23.17 -22.32
N GLU A 64 11.40 -22.39 -23.22
CA GLU A 64 12.04 -21.28 -23.93
C GLU A 64 12.46 -20.15 -22.98
N LYS A 65 11.61 -19.85 -21.98
CA LYS A 65 11.93 -18.90 -20.91
C LYS A 65 13.12 -19.35 -20.07
N LEU A 66 13.18 -20.63 -19.73
CA LEU A 66 14.27 -21.21 -18.95
C LEU A 66 15.59 -21.27 -19.74
N ARG A 67 15.53 -21.50 -21.06
CA ARG A 67 16.70 -21.48 -21.95
C ARG A 67 17.26 -20.07 -22.14
N LEU A 68 16.39 -19.07 -22.35
CA LEU A 68 16.79 -17.67 -22.41
C LEU A 68 17.40 -17.22 -21.08
N ARG A 69 16.80 -17.61 -19.95
CA ARG A 69 17.33 -17.31 -18.61
C ARG A 69 18.73 -17.89 -18.39
N LYS A 70 18.99 -19.13 -18.81
CA LYS A 70 20.34 -19.74 -18.76
C LYS A 70 21.36 -19.00 -19.61
N LEU A 71 20.94 -18.40 -20.74
CA LEU A 71 21.84 -17.64 -21.61
C LEU A 71 22.31 -16.32 -20.96
N PHE A 72 21.44 -15.69 -20.16
CA PHE A 72 21.75 -14.46 -19.44
C PHE A 72 22.58 -14.69 -18.17
N GLU A 73 22.83 -15.95 -17.80
CA GLU A 73 23.62 -16.35 -16.62
C GLU A 73 25.03 -16.84 -16.99
N LEU A 74 25.40 -16.84 -18.28
CA LEU A 74 26.74 -17.22 -18.76
C LEU A 74 27.66 -16.00 -18.90
N GLU A 75 28.92 -16.15 -18.51
CA GLU A 75 29.99 -15.19 -18.81
C GLU A 75 30.27 -15.18 -20.33
N GLU A 76 30.72 -14.04 -20.85
CA GLU A 76 30.84 -13.77 -22.30
C GLU A 76 31.71 -14.80 -23.06
N GLU A 77 32.67 -15.40 -22.35
CA GLU A 77 33.62 -16.38 -22.87
C GLU A 77 33.02 -17.80 -22.96
N ASP A 78 31.99 -18.11 -22.17
CA ASP A 78 31.35 -19.43 -22.08
C ASP A 78 30.17 -19.61 -23.05
N VAL A 79 29.69 -18.51 -23.66
CA VAL A 79 28.50 -18.48 -24.52
C VAL A 79 28.71 -19.24 -25.82
N GLU A 80 29.90 -19.17 -26.43
CA GLU A 80 30.21 -19.92 -27.66
C GLU A 80 30.39 -21.42 -27.41
N GLU A 81 30.94 -21.81 -26.26
CA GLU A 81 31.21 -23.22 -25.94
C GLU A 81 29.92 -23.99 -25.62
N LYS A 82 28.97 -23.36 -24.91
CA LYS A 82 27.68 -23.98 -24.55
C LYS A 82 26.54 -23.73 -25.55
N LYS A 83 26.83 -22.98 -26.61
CA LYS A 83 25.91 -22.62 -27.72
C LYS A 83 25.17 -23.79 -28.36
N PRO A 84 25.80 -24.97 -28.61
CA PRO A 84 25.11 -26.10 -29.25
C PRO A 84 24.14 -26.81 -28.30
N GLU A 85 24.43 -26.77 -26.99
CA GLU A 85 23.70 -27.48 -25.94
C GLU A 85 22.38 -26.78 -25.58
N ILE A 86 22.31 -25.46 -25.75
CA ILE A 86 21.16 -24.65 -25.32
C ILE A 86 20.06 -24.55 -26.40
N PHE A 87 20.41 -24.56 -27.69
CA PHE A 87 19.46 -24.19 -28.74
C PHE A 87 19.40 -25.11 -29.97
N GLY A 88 20.27 -26.10 -30.13
CA GLY A 88 20.24 -26.97 -31.32
C GLY A 88 20.47 -26.22 -32.64
N ASN A 89 19.82 -26.65 -33.73
CA ASN A 89 20.07 -26.14 -35.09
C ASN A 89 19.28 -24.85 -35.39
N TRP A 90 20.00 -23.73 -35.57
CA TRP A 90 19.48 -22.35 -35.56
C TRP A 90 18.83 -21.85 -36.85
N ASP A 91 18.83 -22.63 -37.93
CA ASP A 91 18.18 -22.24 -39.21
C ASP A 91 16.63 -22.27 -39.16
N ALA A 92 16.03 -22.50 -37.99
CA ALA A 92 14.59 -22.71 -37.79
C ALA A 92 13.84 -21.54 -37.14
N LEU A 93 14.47 -20.39 -36.90
CA LEU A 93 13.76 -19.21 -36.37
C LEU A 93 12.81 -18.63 -37.44
N PRO A 94 11.49 -18.54 -37.17
CA PRO A 94 10.54 -18.06 -38.16
C PRO A 94 10.83 -16.62 -38.58
N ASP A 95 10.80 -16.34 -39.89
CA ASP A 95 11.04 -15.01 -40.49
C ASP A 95 10.18 -13.88 -39.89
N GLU A 96 9.01 -14.21 -39.34
CA GLU A 96 8.12 -13.32 -38.59
C GLU A 96 8.79 -12.68 -37.35
N ILE A 97 9.60 -13.46 -36.63
CA ILE A 97 10.29 -13.01 -35.40
C ILE A 97 11.44 -12.07 -35.77
N VAL A 98 12.20 -12.42 -36.80
CA VAL A 98 13.31 -11.60 -37.32
C VAL A 98 12.80 -10.26 -37.85
N LYS A 99 11.68 -10.25 -38.59
CA LYS A 99 11.03 -9.02 -39.08
C LYS A 99 10.57 -8.10 -37.94
N LYS A 100 10.05 -8.65 -36.85
CA LYS A 100 9.56 -7.87 -35.69
C LYS A 100 10.70 -7.25 -34.88
N ILE A 101 11.81 -7.97 -34.68
CA ILE A 101 13.02 -7.44 -34.04
C ILE A 101 13.60 -6.27 -34.84
N LEU A 102 13.62 -6.38 -36.18
CA LEU A 102 14.09 -5.31 -37.06
C LEU A 102 13.17 -4.09 -37.02
N LYS A 103 11.85 -4.28 -36.93
CA LYS A 103 10.88 -3.18 -36.87
C LYS A 103 11.05 -2.32 -35.61
N MET A 104 11.34 -2.94 -34.46
CA MET A 104 11.60 -2.24 -33.19
C MET A 104 12.87 -1.36 -33.24
N SER A 105 13.82 -1.66 -34.13
CA SER A 105 15.08 -0.90 -34.26
C SER A 105 14.96 0.37 -35.14
N ILE A 106 13.86 0.52 -35.89
CA ILE A 106 13.66 1.60 -36.86
C ILE A 106 12.95 2.83 -36.23
N ASP A 107 12.22 2.66 -35.11
CA ASP A 107 11.44 3.72 -34.47
C ASP A 107 12.26 4.66 -33.53
N PHE A 108 13.60 4.55 -33.53
CA PHE A 108 14.50 5.43 -32.76
C PHE A 108 15.45 6.23 -33.68
N PRO A 109 15.08 7.43 -34.14
CA PRO A 109 15.84 8.13 -35.20
C PRO A 109 17.16 8.78 -34.74
N GLN A 110 17.46 8.85 -33.44
CA GLN A 110 18.59 9.65 -32.95
C GLN A 110 19.85 8.86 -32.60
N ALA A 111 19.77 7.54 -32.39
CA ALA A 111 20.94 6.74 -32.00
C ALA A 111 21.66 6.10 -33.20
N THR A 112 20.97 5.81 -34.29
CA THR A 112 21.53 5.04 -35.42
C THR A 112 22.42 5.88 -36.34
N GLY A 113 22.31 7.21 -36.32
CA GLY A 113 23.13 8.10 -37.14
C GLY A 113 24.57 8.26 -36.65
N GLN A 114 24.84 8.04 -35.36
CA GLN A 114 26.21 8.18 -34.82
C GLN A 114 27.05 6.92 -34.96
N LEU A 115 26.43 5.74 -35.09
CA LEU A 115 27.15 4.47 -35.13
C LEU A 115 27.58 4.04 -36.54
N LEU A 116 27.16 4.73 -37.60
CA LEU A 116 27.44 4.32 -39.00
C LEU A 116 28.08 5.40 -39.89
N GLY A 117 28.58 6.49 -39.32
CA GLY A 117 29.54 7.38 -40.00
C GLY A 117 29.11 8.84 -40.13
N GLY A 118 29.67 9.68 -39.25
CA GLY A 118 29.83 11.13 -39.42
C GLY A 118 28.54 11.99 -39.44
N PRO A 119 28.57 13.23 -38.93
CA PRO A 119 27.41 14.12 -38.99
C PRO A 119 27.18 14.56 -40.45
N GLY A 120 26.17 13.99 -41.11
CA GLY A 120 25.72 14.47 -42.43
C GLY A 120 25.25 13.42 -43.45
N MET A 121 25.40 12.11 -43.22
CA MET A 121 24.90 11.09 -44.15
C MET A 121 23.49 10.61 -43.76
N LYS A 122 22.54 10.68 -44.71
CA LYS A 122 21.25 9.99 -44.59
C LYS A 122 21.47 8.49 -44.76
N ASN A 123 20.90 7.68 -43.86
CA ASN A 123 20.93 6.23 -43.93
C ASN A 123 20.31 5.77 -45.29
N PRO A 124 21.03 5.02 -46.14
CA PRO A 124 20.53 4.62 -47.46
C PRO A 124 19.25 3.78 -47.42
N CYS A 125 18.96 3.08 -46.31
CA CYS A 125 17.77 2.24 -46.20
C CYS A 125 16.50 3.02 -45.77
N GLN A 126 16.55 4.35 -45.58
CA GLN A 126 15.36 5.17 -45.23
C GLN A 126 14.38 5.40 -46.40
N MET A 127 14.63 4.85 -47.59
CA MET A 127 13.80 5.09 -48.79
C MET A 127 13.39 3.81 -49.54
N VAL A 128 13.29 2.66 -48.86
CA VAL A 128 12.86 1.40 -49.51
C VAL A 128 11.60 0.86 -48.86
N ALA A 129 10.67 0.34 -49.68
CA ALA A 129 9.39 -0.21 -49.23
C ALA A 129 9.56 -1.50 -48.39
N ASP A 130 8.57 -1.79 -47.54
CA ASP A 130 8.59 -2.81 -46.47
C ASP A 130 9.03 -4.23 -46.89
N GLU A 131 8.91 -4.60 -48.17
CA GLU A 131 9.24 -5.95 -48.65
C GLU A 131 10.75 -6.16 -48.95
N ASP A 132 11.56 -5.10 -49.07
CA ASP A 132 12.99 -5.20 -49.40
C ASP A 132 13.94 -4.98 -48.21
N LEU A 133 13.41 -4.73 -47.02
CA LEU A 133 14.16 -4.51 -45.77
C LEU A 133 15.06 -5.72 -45.41
N LEU A 134 14.60 -6.95 -45.67
CA LEU A 134 15.37 -8.17 -45.41
C LEU A 134 16.62 -8.27 -46.29
N ASN A 135 16.58 -7.75 -47.51
CA ASN A 135 17.71 -7.79 -48.44
C ASN A 135 18.72 -6.66 -48.16
N CYS A 136 18.30 -5.50 -47.63
CA CYS A 136 19.21 -4.40 -47.19
C CYS A 136 20.11 -4.86 -46.03
N TYR A 137 19.58 -5.66 -45.10
CA TYR A 137 20.27 -6.06 -43.85
C TYR A 137 20.88 -7.46 -43.86
N ARG A 138 20.62 -8.29 -44.88
CA ARG A 138 21.23 -9.63 -45.04
C ARG A 138 22.76 -9.68 -44.98
N PRO A 139 23.52 -8.64 -45.42
CA PRO A 139 24.98 -8.62 -45.27
C PRO A 139 25.47 -8.28 -43.85
N CYS A 140 24.61 -7.74 -42.98
CA CYS A 140 24.97 -7.44 -41.60
C CYS A 140 24.88 -8.73 -40.78
N ARG A 141 26.04 -9.29 -40.41
CA ARG A 141 26.12 -10.45 -39.50
C ARG A 141 25.27 -10.20 -38.25
N LEU A 142 24.56 -11.24 -37.79
CA LEU A 142 23.66 -11.22 -36.63
C LEU A 142 24.31 -10.67 -35.35
N GLU A 143 25.64 -10.74 -35.24
CA GLU A 143 26.44 -10.05 -34.21
C GLU A 143 26.14 -8.55 -34.16
N ASN A 144 25.96 -7.86 -35.29
CA ASN A 144 25.67 -6.42 -35.32
C ASN A 144 24.24 -6.10 -34.86
N LEU A 145 23.28 -7.01 -35.05
CA LEU A 145 21.90 -6.86 -34.55
C LEU A 145 21.82 -7.12 -33.04
N LEU A 146 22.58 -8.09 -32.54
CA LEU A 146 22.80 -8.29 -31.12
C LEU A 146 23.53 -7.09 -30.51
N ILE A 147 24.52 -6.51 -31.20
CA ILE A 147 25.19 -5.27 -30.77
C ILE A 147 24.20 -4.11 -30.72
N ILE A 148 23.25 -3.96 -31.65
CA ILE A 148 22.23 -2.89 -31.59
C ILE A 148 21.26 -3.09 -30.41
N GLY A 149 20.83 -4.34 -30.15
CA GLY A 149 20.04 -4.67 -28.96
C GLY A 149 20.83 -4.43 -27.66
N ARG A 150 22.13 -4.76 -27.67
CA ARG A 150 23.06 -4.55 -26.55
C ARG A 150 23.43 -3.09 -26.38
N VAL A 151 23.47 -2.27 -27.43
CA VAL A 151 23.67 -0.80 -27.37
C VAL A 151 22.43 -0.12 -26.82
N THR A 152 21.23 -0.61 -27.13
CA THR A 152 19.98 -0.07 -26.57
C THR A 152 19.85 -0.38 -25.07
N LEU A 153 20.31 -1.56 -24.62
CA LEU A 153 20.45 -1.88 -23.19
C LEU A 153 21.63 -1.17 -22.53
N ASN A 154 22.77 -1.08 -23.24
CA ASN A 154 23.96 -0.36 -22.80
C ASN A 154 23.75 1.15 -22.80
N GLN A 155 22.75 1.74 -23.44
CA GLN A 155 22.46 3.16 -23.28
C GLN A 155 21.85 3.42 -21.88
N ARG A 156 21.09 2.46 -21.33
CA ARG A 156 20.64 2.50 -19.92
C ARG A 156 21.79 2.24 -18.97
N LEU A 157 22.68 1.29 -19.30
CA LEU A 157 23.89 1.02 -18.52
C LEU A 157 24.90 2.18 -18.61
N MET A 158 25.05 2.83 -19.77
CA MET A 158 25.94 3.97 -20.00
C MET A 158 25.39 5.25 -19.40
N ASN A 159 24.07 5.46 -19.38
CA ASN A 159 23.46 6.57 -18.63
C ASN A 159 23.62 6.33 -17.12
N ALA A 160 23.47 5.10 -16.64
CA ALA A 160 23.80 4.73 -15.27
C ALA A 160 25.31 4.89 -14.97
N LEU A 161 26.20 4.51 -15.89
CA LEU A 161 27.65 4.64 -15.75
C LEU A 161 28.11 6.12 -15.86
N LEU A 162 27.46 6.96 -16.67
CA LEU A 162 27.70 8.40 -16.76
C LEU A 162 27.18 9.13 -15.52
N GLU A 163 26.02 8.75 -14.98
CA GLU A 163 25.54 9.24 -13.69
C GLU A 163 26.44 8.76 -12.53
N MET A 164 26.96 7.53 -12.61
CA MET A 164 27.96 7.00 -11.67
C MET A 164 29.30 7.71 -11.78
N ASP A 165 29.81 8.04 -12.98
CA ASP A 165 31.05 8.80 -13.17
C ASP A 165 30.91 10.23 -12.62
N ILE A 166 29.75 10.86 -12.83
CA ILE A 166 29.45 12.19 -12.29
C ILE A 166 29.32 12.15 -10.76
N SER A 167 28.69 11.11 -10.20
CA SER A 167 28.56 10.90 -8.75
C SER A 167 29.90 10.54 -8.10
N MET A 168 30.74 9.73 -8.77
CA MET A 168 32.07 9.35 -8.33
C MET A 168 33.04 10.54 -8.34
N VAL A 169 33.02 11.37 -9.39
CA VAL A 169 33.83 12.61 -9.46
C VAL A 169 33.38 13.63 -8.40
N LYS A 170 32.07 13.74 -8.12
CA LYS A 170 31.54 14.58 -7.03
C LYS A 170 31.96 14.07 -5.65
N THR A 171 31.97 12.76 -5.45
CA THR A 171 32.35 12.11 -4.18
C THR A 171 33.86 12.23 -3.94
N ILE A 172 34.69 12.00 -4.96
CA ILE A 172 36.15 12.20 -4.87
C ILE A 172 36.47 13.68 -4.60
N LYS A 173 35.80 14.63 -5.28
CA LYS A 173 35.95 16.07 -4.99
C LYS A 173 35.47 16.44 -3.59
N PHE A 174 34.42 15.82 -3.08
CA PHE A 174 33.91 16.05 -1.73
C PHE A 174 34.87 15.53 -0.65
N LEU A 175 35.45 14.35 -0.84
CA LEU A 175 36.45 13.77 0.06
C LEU A 175 37.77 14.59 0.04
N ASP A 176 38.16 15.12 -1.13
CA ASP A 176 39.31 16.02 -1.26
C ASP A 176 39.05 17.38 -0.57
N ILE A 177 37.83 17.93 -0.68
CA ILE A 177 37.37 19.11 0.07
C ILE A 177 37.41 18.87 1.60
N MET A 178 37.18 17.63 2.04
CA MET A 178 37.24 17.21 3.44
C MET A 178 38.66 16.87 3.92
N GLY A 179 39.66 16.89 3.04
CA GLY A 179 41.06 16.58 3.38
C GLY A 179 41.34 15.10 3.63
N ILE A 180 40.55 14.19 3.05
CA ILE A 180 40.67 12.74 3.21
C ILE A 180 41.30 12.15 1.95
N GLU A 181 42.50 11.57 2.07
CA GLU A 181 43.21 10.96 0.94
C GLU A 181 43.05 9.43 0.93
N LEU A 182 42.51 8.88 -0.15
CA LEU A 182 42.37 7.43 -0.35
C LEU A 182 43.58 6.91 -1.13
N GLN A 183 44.30 5.91 -0.61
CA GLN A 183 45.34 5.20 -1.37
C GLN A 183 44.70 4.29 -2.43
N ASP A 184 44.88 4.65 -3.71
CA ASP A 184 44.30 4.06 -4.92
C ASP A 184 42.75 4.04 -4.96
N PRO A 185 42.13 5.22 -5.20
CA PRO A 185 40.67 5.36 -5.18
C PRO A 185 39.99 4.63 -6.34
N VAL A 186 40.65 4.48 -7.49
CA VAL A 186 40.03 3.90 -8.69
C VAL A 186 40.08 2.37 -8.65
N GLY A 187 41.19 1.77 -8.21
CA GLY A 187 41.34 0.31 -8.14
C GLY A 187 40.44 -0.36 -7.10
N LYS A 188 40.35 0.23 -5.90
CA LYS A 188 39.56 -0.34 -4.78
C LYS A 188 38.06 -0.18 -4.97
N ILE A 189 37.60 0.93 -5.57
CA ILE A 189 36.18 1.15 -5.87
C ILE A 189 35.73 0.28 -7.04
N LYS A 190 36.58 0.06 -8.06
CA LYS A 190 36.31 -0.94 -9.11
C LYS A 190 36.16 -2.36 -8.54
N SER A 191 37.01 -2.75 -7.60
CA SER A 191 36.92 -4.05 -6.93
C SER A 191 35.66 -4.18 -6.06
N PHE A 192 35.26 -3.11 -5.37
CA PHE A 192 34.02 -3.06 -4.58
C PHE A 192 32.78 -3.27 -5.47
N LEU A 193 32.70 -2.55 -6.59
CA LEU A 193 31.56 -2.63 -7.51
C LEU A 193 31.50 -3.99 -8.24
N LYS A 194 32.65 -4.55 -8.61
CA LYS A 194 32.71 -5.89 -9.23
C LYS A 194 32.21 -6.99 -8.28
N ASN A 195 32.51 -6.89 -7.00
CA ASN A 195 32.03 -7.83 -5.98
C ASN A 195 30.54 -7.61 -5.63
N ALA A 196 30.07 -6.36 -5.56
CA ALA A 196 28.68 -6.03 -5.29
C ALA A 196 27.73 -6.53 -6.41
N MET A 197 28.16 -6.48 -7.67
CA MET A 197 27.40 -7.04 -8.80
C MET A 197 27.29 -8.57 -8.78
N SER A 198 28.26 -9.28 -8.19
CA SER A 198 28.22 -10.75 -8.07
C SER A 198 27.21 -11.26 -7.03
N LEU A 199 26.77 -10.40 -6.10
CA LEU A 199 25.92 -10.78 -4.96
C LEU A 199 24.40 -10.55 -5.18
N LYS A 200 23.94 -10.20 -6.39
CA LYS A 200 22.51 -9.99 -6.75
C LYS A 200 21.72 -9.15 -5.70
N GLN A 201 22.34 -8.14 -5.07
CA GLN A 201 21.74 -7.42 -3.94
C GLN A 201 21.16 -6.03 -4.25
N PHE A 202 21.07 -5.60 -5.52
CA PHE A 202 20.52 -4.29 -5.85
C PHE A 202 19.65 -4.31 -7.11
N GLU A 203 18.39 -3.85 -6.98
CA GLU A 203 17.57 -3.35 -8.09
C GLU A 203 17.77 -1.84 -8.21
N PHE A 204 18.19 -1.38 -9.39
CA PHE A 204 18.47 0.03 -9.65
C PHE A 204 17.30 0.67 -10.41
N SER A 205 16.59 1.59 -9.76
CA SER A 205 15.64 2.50 -10.43
C SER A 205 16.04 3.96 -10.18
N GLY A 206 16.07 4.74 -11.27
CA GLY A 206 16.41 6.16 -11.46
C GLY A 206 16.75 7.03 -10.24
N PHE A 207 17.94 7.63 -10.26
CA PHE A 207 18.52 8.44 -9.20
C PHE A 207 18.55 9.93 -9.56
N SER A 208 18.17 10.81 -8.64
CA SER A 208 18.20 12.26 -8.89
C SER A 208 18.28 13.13 -7.61
N SER A 209 18.78 12.64 -6.47
CA SER A 209 18.75 13.43 -5.21
C SER A 209 19.98 13.30 -4.30
N ASN A 210 20.24 14.36 -3.51
CA ASN A 210 21.38 14.49 -2.58
C ASN A 210 21.44 13.42 -1.46
N LEU A 211 20.37 12.66 -1.23
CA LEU A 211 20.33 11.50 -0.31
C LEU A 211 21.25 10.35 -0.75
N GLU A 212 21.52 10.25 -2.05
CA GLU A 212 22.28 9.14 -2.66
C GLU A 212 23.77 9.18 -2.29
N ILE A 213 24.32 10.38 -2.09
CA ILE A 213 25.72 10.55 -1.63
C ILE A 213 25.86 9.98 -0.21
N TYR A 214 24.84 10.10 0.64
CA TYR A 214 24.89 9.65 2.03
C TYR A 214 24.78 8.12 2.16
N SER A 215 23.93 7.48 1.34
CA SER A 215 23.85 6.02 1.22
C SER A 215 25.19 5.42 0.78
N ILE A 216 25.81 6.02 -0.24
CA ILE A 216 27.13 5.60 -0.74
C ILE A 216 28.21 5.79 0.34
N LEU A 217 28.16 6.87 1.12
CA LEU A 217 29.12 7.14 2.21
C LEU A 217 28.98 6.17 3.39
N LEU A 218 27.75 5.80 3.76
CA LEU A 218 27.50 4.79 4.81
C LEU A 218 27.97 3.40 4.39
N GLN A 219 27.74 3.04 3.12
CA GLN A 219 28.20 1.77 2.55
C GLN A 219 29.72 1.74 2.37
N LEU A 220 30.34 2.86 1.98
CA LEU A 220 31.81 3.00 1.94
C LEU A 220 32.42 2.90 3.34
N LYS A 221 31.81 3.52 4.34
CA LYS A 221 32.25 3.45 5.74
C LYS A 221 32.24 2.01 6.25
N GLY A 222 31.12 1.29 6.05
CA GLY A 222 31.01 -0.12 6.43
C GLY A 222 32.02 -1.01 5.68
N TYR A 223 32.34 -0.70 4.43
CA TYR A 223 33.35 -1.43 3.66
C TYR A 223 34.79 -1.15 4.13
N ILE A 224 35.11 0.10 4.48
CA ILE A 224 36.42 0.52 5.01
C ILE A 224 36.68 -0.07 6.39
N GLU A 225 35.67 -0.05 7.27
CA GLU A 225 35.74 -0.58 8.63
C GLU A 225 35.88 -2.10 8.64
N ASN A 226 35.13 -2.82 7.79
CA ASN A 226 35.19 -4.28 7.71
C ASN A 226 36.47 -4.83 7.05
N ARG A 227 37.27 -4.01 6.37
CA ARG A 227 38.49 -4.43 5.66
C ARG A 227 39.78 -3.80 6.20
N GLY A 228 39.70 -3.04 7.30
CA GLY A 228 40.87 -2.47 7.97
C GLY A 228 41.67 -1.49 7.11
N ILE A 229 41.01 -0.73 6.24
CA ILE A 229 41.67 0.24 5.36
C ILE A 229 41.95 1.52 6.17
N GLU A 230 43.23 1.84 6.40
CA GLU A 230 43.63 3.07 7.10
C GLU A 230 43.44 4.33 6.24
N CYS A 231 42.77 5.34 6.79
CA CYS A 231 42.61 6.66 6.18
C CYS A 231 43.51 7.68 6.91
N THR A 232 44.25 8.51 6.17
CA THR A 232 45.11 9.55 6.77
C THR A 232 44.58 10.96 6.49
N PRO A 233 44.53 11.85 7.49
CA PRO A 233 44.15 13.25 7.28
C PRO A 233 45.25 14.01 6.54
N LYS A 234 44.89 14.77 5.51
CA LYS A 234 45.82 15.61 4.75
C LYS A 234 45.89 17.02 5.37
N HIS A 235 47.07 17.45 5.80
CA HIS A 235 47.28 18.80 6.31
C HIS A 235 47.62 19.77 5.17
N TYR A 236 46.70 20.68 4.84
CA TYR A 236 46.94 21.75 3.87
C TYR A 236 47.58 22.97 4.54
N SER A 237 48.59 23.54 3.89
CA SER A 237 49.20 24.81 4.30
C SER A 237 48.22 25.98 4.09
N ARG A 238 48.46 27.07 4.83
CA ARG A 238 47.62 28.29 4.76
C ARG A 238 47.59 28.91 3.35
N GLU A 239 48.67 28.75 2.58
CA GLU A 239 48.78 29.25 1.20
C GLU A 239 47.99 28.40 0.20
N GLU A 240 48.00 27.07 0.34
CA GLU A 240 47.19 26.15 -0.48
C GLU A 240 45.69 26.40 -0.29
N MET A 241 45.27 26.60 0.96
CA MET A 241 43.90 26.97 1.32
C MET A 241 43.50 28.34 0.75
N LEU A 242 44.43 29.28 0.61
CA LEU A 242 44.20 30.60 0.02
C LEU A 242 44.09 30.55 -1.51
N LYS A 243 44.87 29.68 -2.16
CA LYS A 243 44.77 29.42 -3.61
C LYS A 243 43.42 28.76 -3.95
N TYR A 244 43.03 27.74 -3.19
CA TYR A 244 41.74 27.04 -3.34
C TYR A 244 40.53 27.97 -3.11
N ARG A 245 40.64 28.93 -2.19
CA ARG A 245 39.64 30.00 -1.94
C ARG A 245 39.41 30.93 -3.12
N LYS A 246 40.45 31.22 -3.92
CA LYS A 246 40.34 32.13 -5.08
C LYS A 246 39.61 31.47 -6.25
N GLU A 247 39.76 30.15 -6.41
CA GLU A 247 39.23 29.39 -7.56
C GLU A 247 37.73 29.03 -7.41
N ASN A 248 37.19 28.92 -6.19
CA ASN A 248 35.86 28.36 -5.97
C ASN A 248 34.81 29.35 -5.39
N LYS A 249 34.70 30.58 -5.86
CA LYS A 249 33.92 31.66 -5.20
C LYS A 249 32.41 31.45 -4.95
N HIS A 250 31.73 30.44 -5.52
CA HIS A 250 30.25 30.33 -5.50
C HIS A 250 29.60 29.60 -4.31
N HIS A 251 30.35 29.05 -3.35
CA HIS A 251 29.76 28.27 -2.24
C HIS A 251 30.00 28.93 -0.89
N ALA A 252 29.40 30.10 -0.63
CA ALA A 252 29.55 30.81 0.63
C ALA A 252 28.73 30.20 1.78
N ALA A 253 27.53 29.67 1.51
CA ALA A 253 26.63 29.10 2.52
C ALA A 253 27.15 27.77 3.13
N LEU A 254 27.61 26.84 2.29
CA LEU A 254 28.24 25.57 2.72
C LEU A 254 29.50 25.77 3.59
N ARG A 255 30.15 26.94 3.51
CA ARG A 255 31.35 27.27 4.27
C ARG A 255 31.07 27.70 5.71
N GLU A 256 29.94 28.36 5.95
CA GLU A 256 29.55 28.79 7.29
C GLU A 256 29.16 27.56 8.13
N GLU A 257 28.48 26.61 7.50
CA GLU A 257 28.03 25.34 8.06
C GLU A 257 29.18 24.34 8.25
N GLY A 258 30.08 24.25 7.26
CA GLY A 258 31.33 23.50 7.36
C GLY A 258 32.30 24.03 8.42
N ARG A 259 32.34 25.35 8.67
CA ARG A 259 33.12 25.93 9.79
C ARG A 259 32.57 25.59 11.16
N LYS A 260 31.23 25.52 11.30
CA LYS A 260 30.59 25.07 12.54
C LYS A 260 30.93 23.59 12.81
N HIS A 261 30.96 22.77 11.77
CA HIS A 261 31.33 21.35 11.85
C HIS A 261 32.83 21.14 12.12
N LEU A 262 33.73 21.87 11.45
CA LEU A 262 35.19 21.73 11.65
C LEU A 262 35.66 22.14 13.06
N ARG A 263 34.98 23.12 13.69
CA ARG A 263 35.26 23.46 15.11
C ARG A 263 34.75 22.40 16.09
N ALA A 264 33.72 21.64 15.72
CA ALA A 264 33.23 20.51 16.51
C ALA A 264 34.11 19.25 16.33
N VAL A 265 34.73 19.08 15.16
CA VAL A 265 35.59 17.92 14.84
C VAL A 265 36.99 18.03 15.47
N SER A 266 37.50 19.24 15.75
CA SER A 266 38.84 19.42 16.35
C SER A 266 38.91 19.12 17.86
N SER A 267 37.81 18.79 18.51
CA SER A 267 37.78 18.39 19.92
C SER A 267 36.91 17.14 20.08
N SER A 268 37.56 16.03 20.41
CA SER A 268 36.99 14.74 20.85
C SER A 268 36.18 13.92 19.84
N CYS A 269 36.87 12.98 19.18
CA CYS A 269 36.30 11.72 18.70
C CYS A 269 35.78 10.89 19.89
N SER A 270 34.52 11.07 20.28
CA SER A 270 33.71 10.04 20.99
C SER A 270 32.20 10.35 21.07
N CYS A 271 31.68 11.37 20.37
CA CYS A 271 30.27 11.78 20.47
C CYS A 271 29.48 11.62 19.16
N TYR A 272 29.80 10.63 18.31
CA TYR A 272 29.12 10.44 17.02
C TYR A 272 27.88 9.54 17.06
N GLU A 273 27.57 8.88 18.18
CA GLU A 273 26.42 7.96 18.26
C GLU A 273 25.09 8.63 18.67
N SER A 274 25.11 9.78 19.34
CA SER A 274 23.90 10.39 19.91
C SER A 274 23.32 11.56 19.12
N TYR A 275 24.11 12.23 18.28
CA TYR A 275 23.63 13.37 17.47
C TYR A 275 23.26 12.99 16.03
N ALA A 276 23.79 11.89 15.49
CA ALA A 276 23.51 11.47 14.11
C ALA A 276 22.15 10.75 13.95
N SER A 277 21.65 10.07 14.99
CA SER A 277 20.32 9.43 14.97
C SER A 277 19.19 10.45 15.08
N ALA A 278 19.37 11.51 15.87
CA ALA A 278 18.35 12.54 16.09
C ALA A 278 18.15 13.50 14.91
N PHE A 279 19.15 13.69 14.04
CA PHE A 279 19.10 14.70 12.97
C PHE A 279 18.63 14.15 11.61
N VAL A 280 18.76 12.84 11.35
CA VAL A 280 18.47 12.25 10.03
C VAL A 280 16.99 11.90 9.87
N ASP A 281 16.29 11.62 10.95
CA ASP A 281 14.99 10.97 10.87
C ASP A 281 13.81 11.96 10.75
N THR A 282 14.04 13.26 10.93
CA THR A 282 13.00 14.32 10.88
C THR A 282 13.00 15.15 9.59
N GLN A 283 13.98 14.99 8.68
CA GLN A 283 14.13 15.87 7.51
C GLN A 283 13.64 15.32 6.16
N PHE A 284 13.11 14.08 6.10
CA PHE A 284 12.81 13.44 4.81
C PHE A 284 11.40 12.83 4.67
N LEU A 285 10.49 13.06 5.62
CA LEU A 285 9.10 12.63 5.48
C LEU A 285 8.26 13.74 4.87
N ASN A 286 7.39 13.38 3.95
CA ASN A 286 6.43 14.29 3.37
C ASN A 286 5.37 14.66 4.43
N PRO A 287 5.25 15.92 4.86
CA PRO A 287 4.17 16.34 5.76
C PRO A 287 2.81 16.35 5.05
N CYS A 288 1.73 16.32 5.83
CA CYS A 288 0.38 16.59 5.33
C CYS A 288 0.34 17.92 4.56
N VAL A 289 -0.22 17.90 3.35
CA VAL A 289 -0.61 19.11 2.62
C VAL A 289 -2.08 19.38 2.94
N PRO A 290 -2.38 20.31 3.87
CA PRO A 290 -3.73 20.48 4.36
C PRO A 290 -4.61 21.14 3.29
N LYS A 291 -5.82 20.63 3.14
CA LYS A 291 -6.91 21.31 2.44
C LYS A 291 -8.07 21.47 3.41
N TYR A 292 -8.39 22.73 3.66
CA TYR A 292 -9.50 23.10 4.52
C TYR A 292 -10.78 23.18 3.71
N TYR A 293 -11.84 22.66 4.30
CA TYR A 293 -13.20 22.86 3.85
C TYR A 293 -13.85 23.76 4.89
N GLU A 294 -14.69 24.68 4.44
CA GLU A 294 -15.58 25.47 5.31
C GLU A 294 -17.03 25.00 5.16
N PRO A 295 -17.41 23.86 5.75
CA PRO A 295 -18.82 23.56 5.96
C PRO A 295 -19.34 24.40 7.13
N ASN A 296 -20.65 24.40 7.37
CA ASN A 296 -21.26 24.92 8.60
C ASN A 296 -20.90 24.04 9.84
N TYR A 297 -19.64 23.65 10.01
CA TYR A 297 -19.15 22.90 11.17
C TYR A 297 -18.58 23.85 12.21
N GLU A 298 -18.69 23.49 13.49
CA GLU A 298 -18.21 24.29 14.62
C GLU A 298 -16.67 24.31 14.73
N GLU A 299 -15.96 23.45 13.99
CA GLU A 299 -14.50 23.30 13.99
C GLU A 299 -13.90 23.28 12.56
N PRO A 300 -12.61 23.64 12.39
CA PRO A 300 -11.93 23.57 11.10
C PRO A 300 -11.91 22.15 10.53
N SER A 301 -12.44 21.99 9.31
CA SER A 301 -12.52 20.70 8.64
C SER A 301 -11.33 20.52 7.69
N MET A 302 -10.41 19.61 7.98
CA MET A 302 -9.14 19.48 7.23
C MET A 302 -8.81 18.04 6.83
N VAL A 303 -8.46 17.88 5.55
CA VAL A 303 -7.93 16.64 4.96
C VAL A 303 -6.48 16.86 4.48
N CYS A 304 -5.76 15.77 4.27
CA CYS A 304 -4.45 15.80 3.63
C CYS A 304 -4.57 15.40 2.16
N VAL A 305 -4.05 16.24 1.27
CA VAL A 305 -4.12 16.04 -0.18
C VAL A 305 -2.95 15.22 -0.66
N CYS A 306 -3.25 14.20 -1.46
CA CYS A 306 -2.28 13.38 -2.15
C CYS A 306 -2.58 13.31 -3.65
N ASN A 307 -1.53 13.10 -4.45
CA ASN A 307 -1.60 12.93 -5.89
C ASN A 307 -0.48 12.01 -6.39
N ALA A 308 -0.25 11.98 -7.70
CA ALA A 308 0.78 11.17 -8.33
C ALA A 308 2.22 11.42 -7.83
N SER A 309 2.53 12.66 -7.46
CA SER A 309 3.89 13.12 -7.13
C SER A 309 4.13 13.32 -5.63
N TYR A 310 3.08 13.37 -4.82
CA TYR A 310 3.18 13.72 -3.42
C TYR A 310 2.07 13.06 -2.61
N CYS A 311 2.44 12.50 -1.46
CA CYS A 311 1.53 12.13 -0.40
C CYS A 311 2.28 12.16 0.93
N ASP A 312 1.58 12.46 2.03
CA ASP A 312 2.19 12.46 3.35
C ASP A 312 2.44 11.04 3.86
N GLU A 313 3.61 10.85 4.46
CA GLU A 313 4.13 9.55 4.93
C GLU A 313 4.12 9.49 6.46
N ILE A 314 3.93 8.29 7.01
CA ILE A 314 4.01 8.04 8.45
C ILE A 314 5.43 7.59 8.79
N ALA A 315 6.06 8.30 9.73
CA ALA A 315 7.41 8.00 10.19
C ALA A 315 7.52 6.57 10.76
N SER A 316 8.67 5.93 10.55
CA SER A 316 9.00 4.71 11.30
C SER A 316 9.24 5.06 12.78
N PRO A 317 8.85 4.20 13.74
CA PRO A 317 9.29 4.34 15.14
C PRO A 317 10.82 4.35 15.28
N GLY A 318 11.55 3.77 14.32
CA GLY A 318 13.00 3.66 14.40
C GLY A 318 13.45 2.71 15.51
N VAL A 319 14.74 2.74 15.83
CA VAL A 319 15.31 1.97 16.94
C VAL A 319 15.22 2.81 18.20
N LEU A 320 14.56 2.29 19.24
CA LEU A 320 14.37 3.01 20.50
C LEU A 320 15.58 2.81 21.44
N GLY A 321 15.99 3.89 22.10
CA GLY A 321 16.90 3.81 23.24
C GLY A 321 16.22 3.14 24.44
N ALA A 322 17.02 2.57 25.35
CA ALA A 322 16.48 1.87 26.52
C ALA A 322 15.57 2.76 27.39
N ASN A 323 15.82 4.07 27.46
CA ASN A 323 15.02 5.05 28.22
C ASN A 323 14.20 5.99 27.33
N GLU A 324 13.96 5.60 26.08
CA GLU A 324 13.24 6.40 25.09
C GLU A 324 11.91 5.72 24.76
N ALA A 325 10.92 6.56 24.45
CA ALA A 325 9.69 6.16 23.79
C ALA A 325 9.43 7.09 22.60
N GLN A 326 8.67 6.62 21.61
CA GLN A 326 8.21 7.44 20.50
C GLN A 326 6.73 7.68 20.63
N MET A 327 6.32 8.93 20.38
CA MET A 327 4.94 9.36 20.48
C MET A 327 4.48 9.92 19.14
N TYR A 328 3.33 9.45 18.67
CA TYR A 328 2.67 9.93 17.45
C TYR A 328 1.39 10.65 17.84
N THR A 329 1.19 11.86 17.33
CA THR A 329 0.04 12.70 17.68
C THR A 329 -0.77 13.11 16.46
N THR A 330 -2.10 12.96 16.54
CA THR A 330 -3.05 13.50 15.58
C THR A 330 -4.13 14.28 16.34
N ASN A 331 -4.45 15.50 15.92
CA ASN A 331 -5.48 16.32 16.59
C ASN A 331 -6.31 17.17 15.63
N SER A 332 -7.43 17.69 16.13
CA SER A 332 -8.34 18.56 15.36
C SER A 332 -7.66 19.84 14.88
N ALA A 333 -6.65 20.34 15.62
CA ALA A 333 -5.87 21.52 15.26
C ALA A 333 -4.94 21.31 14.04
N GLY A 334 -4.72 20.07 13.61
CA GLY A 334 -4.08 19.76 12.33
C GLY A 334 -2.79 18.96 12.41
N LYS A 335 -2.36 18.49 13.60
CA LYS A 335 -1.30 17.46 13.67
C LYS A 335 -1.82 16.18 13.01
N ARG A 336 -0.94 15.50 12.27
CA ARG A 336 -1.22 14.25 11.54
C ARG A 336 -0.01 13.34 11.71
N MET A 337 -0.13 12.29 12.53
CA MET A 337 0.96 11.36 12.83
C MET A 337 2.28 12.06 13.19
N TRP A 338 2.17 13.17 13.92
CA TRP A 338 3.32 13.97 14.31
C TRP A 338 4.16 13.19 15.32
N ARG A 339 5.39 12.83 14.91
CA ARG A 339 6.31 12.00 15.71
C ARG A 339 7.18 12.86 16.61
N GLU A 340 7.26 12.50 17.88
CA GLU A 340 8.11 13.12 18.90
C GLU A 340 8.77 12.04 19.76
N ALA A 341 10.07 12.17 20.02
CA ALA A 341 10.76 11.34 21.00
C ALA A 341 10.48 11.88 22.41
N ILE A 342 10.15 10.99 23.34
CA ILE A 342 9.95 11.30 24.76
C ILE A 342 10.81 10.38 25.60
N LEU A 343 11.16 10.81 26.81
CA LEU A 343 12.08 10.09 27.69
C LEU A 343 11.37 9.62 28.94
N PHE A 344 11.77 8.46 29.45
CA PHE A 344 11.39 8.02 30.77
C PHE A 344 12.08 8.89 31.83
N GLU A 345 11.28 9.37 32.77
CA GLU A 345 11.71 10.17 33.90
C GLU A 345 11.66 9.33 35.19
N ASN A 346 12.41 9.73 36.21
CA ASN A 346 12.45 9.03 37.50
C ASN A 346 11.45 9.59 38.52
N THR A 347 10.53 10.43 38.07
CA THR A 347 9.57 11.12 38.93
C THR A 347 8.21 11.12 38.27
N GLN A 348 7.20 10.65 39.00
CA GLN A 348 5.81 10.85 38.63
C GLN A 348 5.47 12.33 38.78
N GLN A 349 5.02 12.96 37.69
CA GLN A 349 4.74 14.40 37.69
C GLN A 349 3.27 14.72 37.94
N TYR A 350 2.35 13.82 37.57
CA TYR A 350 0.92 14.09 37.55
C TYR A 350 0.11 13.07 38.36
N ASP A 351 -1.05 13.52 38.85
CA ASP A 351 -1.93 12.73 39.71
C ASP A 351 -2.77 11.72 38.95
N TYR A 352 -3.13 11.98 37.68
CA TYR A 352 -3.82 11.00 36.84
C TYR A 352 -2.81 10.02 36.24
N VAL A 353 -2.98 8.74 36.57
CA VAL A 353 -2.01 7.68 36.27
C VAL A 353 -2.68 6.54 35.51
N ILE A 354 -2.10 6.17 34.37
CA ILE A 354 -2.43 4.97 33.61
C ILE A 354 -1.33 3.94 33.85
N THR A 355 -1.68 2.81 34.44
CA THR A 355 -0.75 1.72 34.77
C THR A 355 -0.99 0.53 33.86
N LEU A 356 0.05 0.09 33.14
CA LEU A 356 0.02 -1.08 32.26
C LEU A 356 0.64 -2.28 32.99
N ASP A 357 -0.04 -3.42 32.96
CA ASP A 357 0.48 -4.69 33.47
C ASP A 357 0.72 -5.68 32.32
N PRO A 358 1.97 -5.81 31.82
CA PRO A 358 2.28 -6.70 30.72
C PRO A 358 2.17 -8.20 31.06
N THR A 359 1.96 -8.55 32.33
CA THR A 359 1.76 -9.95 32.76
C THR A 359 0.31 -10.42 32.58
N GLN A 360 -0.64 -9.48 32.51
CA GLN A 360 -2.06 -9.76 32.27
C GLN A 360 -2.37 -9.64 30.79
N GLN A 361 -2.30 -10.76 30.08
CA GLN A 361 -2.50 -10.85 28.64
C GLN A 361 -3.89 -11.36 28.29
N ALA A 362 -4.48 -10.80 27.23
CA ALA A 362 -5.80 -11.15 26.70
C ALA A 362 -5.68 -11.72 25.27
N GLN A 363 -6.57 -11.32 24.35
CA GLN A 363 -6.59 -11.83 22.97
C GLN A 363 -5.38 -11.37 22.14
N GLN A 364 -5.07 -12.18 21.12
CA GLN A 364 -4.19 -11.78 20.04
C GLN A 364 -4.94 -10.94 18.99
N ILE A 365 -4.22 -10.00 18.37
CA ILE A 365 -4.74 -9.11 17.34
C ILE A 365 -4.33 -9.64 15.96
N PHE A 366 -5.31 -9.90 15.10
CA PHE A 366 -5.12 -10.30 13.70
C PHE A 366 -4.76 -9.12 12.80
N GLY A 367 -5.26 -7.92 13.13
CA GLY A 367 -4.90 -6.69 12.44
C GLY A 367 -6.07 -5.77 12.15
N PHE A 368 -5.85 -4.90 11.18
CA PHE A 368 -6.75 -3.81 10.82
C PHE A 368 -6.77 -3.61 9.31
N GLY A 369 -7.90 -3.19 8.76
CA GLY A 369 -7.96 -2.78 7.37
C GLY A 369 -9.35 -2.42 6.89
N GLY A 370 -9.72 -2.86 5.68
CA GLY A 370 -11.03 -2.54 5.13
C GLY A 370 -11.47 -3.42 3.95
N THR A 371 -12.62 -3.09 3.35
CA THR A 371 -13.27 -3.93 2.34
C THR A 371 -12.97 -3.48 0.92
N PHE A 372 -12.60 -4.43 0.05
CA PHE A 372 -12.51 -4.26 -1.40
C PHE A 372 -13.89 -4.51 -2.04
N THR A 373 -14.70 -3.45 -2.10
CA THR A 373 -15.95 -3.41 -2.87
C THR A 373 -15.68 -3.04 -4.33
N ASP A 374 -16.68 -3.20 -5.20
CA ASP A 374 -16.56 -2.76 -6.59
C ASP A 374 -16.31 -1.25 -6.68
N ALA A 375 -16.98 -0.45 -5.82
CA ALA A 375 -16.76 0.99 -5.72
C ALA A 375 -15.30 1.34 -5.41
N VAL A 376 -14.62 0.59 -4.54
CA VAL A 376 -13.19 0.79 -4.25
C VAL A 376 -12.36 0.63 -5.52
N GLY A 377 -12.54 -0.47 -6.26
CA GLY A 377 -11.78 -0.70 -7.49
C GLY A 377 -12.09 0.30 -8.61
N ILE A 378 -13.35 0.74 -8.73
CA ILE A 378 -13.74 1.80 -9.67
C ILE A 378 -13.04 3.12 -9.33
N ASN A 379 -13.01 3.50 -8.05
CA ASN A 379 -12.36 4.72 -7.61
C ASN A 379 -10.84 4.66 -7.79
N LEU A 380 -10.21 3.51 -7.50
CA LEU A 380 -8.80 3.29 -7.79
C LEU A 380 -8.49 3.46 -9.28
N LEU A 381 -9.29 2.85 -10.17
CA LEU A 381 -9.10 2.98 -11.63
C LEU A 381 -9.39 4.39 -12.17
N SER A 382 -10.15 5.21 -11.46
CA SER A 382 -10.39 6.61 -11.85
C SER A 382 -9.15 7.50 -11.69
N LEU A 383 -8.15 7.05 -10.95
CA LEU A 383 -6.84 7.68 -10.82
C LEU A 383 -5.87 7.13 -11.87
N ASN A 384 -4.94 7.99 -12.32
CA ASN A 384 -3.79 7.57 -13.08
C ASN A 384 -2.89 6.61 -12.27
N ALA A 385 -2.04 5.86 -12.97
CA ALA A 385 -1.26 4.78 -12.37
C ALA A 385 -0.38 5.24 -11.18
N TYR A 386 0.22 6.44 -11.24
CA TYR A 386 1.06 6.95 -10.17
C TYR A 386 0.26 7.33 -8.92
N ALA A 387 -0.84 8.08 -9.10
CA ALA A 387 -1.72 8.44 -7.98
C ALA A 387 -2.37 7.21 -7.34
N ARG A 388 -2.74 6.22 -8.16
CA ARG A 388 -3.26 4.94 -7.70
C ARG A 388 -2.24 4.16 -6.87
N GLN A 389 -0.98 4.08 -7.33
CA GLN A 389 0.10 3.44 -6.57
C GLN A 389 0.36 4.17 -5.25
N GLN A 390 0.35 5.51 -5.24
CA GLN A 390 0.48 6.31 -4.02
C GLN A 390 -0.64 6.00 -3.02
N LEU A 391 -1.88 5.83 -3.50
CA LEU A 391 -3.01 5.46 -2.66
C LEU A 391 -2.82 4.04 -2.08
N ILE A 392 -2.46 3.04 -2.90
CA ILE A 392 -2.17 1.68 -2.39
C ILE A 392 -1.05 1.71 -1.34
N ASN A 393 0.04 2.45 -1.59
CA ASN A 393 1.13 2.61 -0.64
C ASN A 393 0.68 3.28 0.66
N THR A 394 -0.22 4.26 0.56
CA THR A 394 -0.81 4.97 1.71
C THR A 394 -1.55 3.99 2.63
N LEU A 395 -2.27 3.01 2.09
CA LEU A 395 -3.02 2.04 2.89
C LEU A 395 -2.17 0.88 3.39
N PHE A 396 -1.28 0.33 2.55
CA PHE A 396 -0.68 -1.00 2.79
C PHE A 396 0.83 -1.00 3.01
N SER A 397 1.57 0.04 2.58
CA SER A 397 3.04 0.04 2.68
C SER A 397 3.56 0.52 4.04
N VAL A 398 4.84 0.25 4.30
CA VAL A 398 5.57 0.70 5.51
C VAL A 398 5.63 2.22 5.70
N LYS A 399 5.37 2.98 4.63
CA LYS A 399 5.29 4.45 4.64
C LYS A 399 3.87 4.97 4.91
N GLY A 400 2.88 4.08 4.89
CA GLY A 400 1.46 4.37 5.10
C GLY A 400 0.94 3.75 6.39
N SER A 401 -0.33 3.33 6.38
CA SER A 401 -1.02 2.72 7.53
C SER A 401 -0.68 1.25 7.78
N GLU A 402 -0.03 0.57 6.83
CA GLU A 402 0.28 -0.87 6.91
C GLU A 402 -0.92 -1.77 7.25
N TYR A 403 -2.05 -1.61 6.56
CA TYR A 403 -3.18 -2.53 6.72
C TYR A 403 -2.80 -3.99 6.46
N THR A 404 -3.32 -4.89 7.29
CA THR A 404 -3.02 -6.33 7.29
C THR A 404 -4.27 -7.21 7.22
N LEU A 405 -5.46 -6.61 7.32
CA LEU A 405 -6.73 -7.25 7.02
C LEU A 405 -7.37 -6.68 5.75
N ALA A 406 -8.02 -7.53 5.00
CA ALA A 406 -8.89 -7.16 3.90
C ALA A 406 -10.18 -7.97 3.96
N LYS A 407 -11.31 -7.34 3.65
CA LYS A 407 -12.57 -8.06 3.36
C LYS A 407 -12.86 -7.96 1.87
N VAL A 408 -13.45 -8.98 1.28
CA VAL A 408 -13.92 -8.98 -0.11
C VAL A 408 -15.35 -9.48 -0.17
N SER A 409 -16.20 -8.80 -0.93
CA SER A 409 -17.58 -9.26 -1.13
C SER A 409 -17.62 -10.48 -2.06
N ILE A 410 -18.47 -11.44 -1.78
CA ILE A 410 -18.81 -12.52 -2.72
C ILE A 410 -20.02 -12.05 -3.53
N GLY A 411 -19.84 -11.83 -4.83
CA GLY A 411 -20.82 -11.14 -5.68
C GLY A 411 -20.97 -9.65 -5.37
N SER A 412 -22.09 -9.08 -5.82
CA SER A 412 -22.41 -7.66 -5.66
C SER A 412 -22.92 -7.29 -4.26
N ASN A 413 -22.74 -6.03 -3.88
CA ASN A 413 -23.37 -5.42 -2.71
C ASN A 413 -23.96 -4.05 -3.07
N ALA A 414 -24.33 -3.23 -2.06
CA ALA A 414 -24.88 -1.89 -2.29
C ALA A 414 -23.89 -0.95 -3.02
N PHE A 415 -22.59 -1.17 -2.89
CA PHE A 415 -21.49 -0.40 -3.49
C PHE A 415 -20.97 -1.06 -4.79
N SER A 416 -21.85 -1.78 -5.48
CA SER A 416 -21.69 -2.20 -6.88
C SER A 416 -22.40 -1.24 -7.83
N THR A 417 -22.10 -1.28 -9.12
CA THR A 417 -22.81 -0.49 -10.16
C THR A 417 -24.04 -1.21 -10.72
N ARG A 418 -24.18 -2.51 -10.44
CA ARG A 418 -25.33 -3.34 -10.77
C ARG A 418 -25.43 -4.50 -9.78
N VAL A 419 -26.57 -5.19 -9.79
CA VAL A 419 -26.77 -6.43 -9.04
C VAL A 419 -26.31 -7.63 -9.88
N TYR A 420 -25.50 -8.49 -9.28
CA TYR A 420 -24.98 -9.72 -9.88
C TYR A 420 -24.55 -10.74 -8.81
N SER A 421 -24.42 -12.01 -9.22
CA SER A 421 -23.70 -13.04 -8.47
C SER A 421 -22.63 -13.72 -9.34
N ASN A 422 -21.80 -14.57 -8.76
CA ASN A 422 -20.85 -15.39 -9.51
C ASN A 422 -21.52 -16.59 -10.23
N ASN A 423 -22.84 -16.79 -10.06
CA ASN A 423 -23.60 -17.81 -10.78
C ASN A 423 -25.09 -17.43 -10.95
N ASP A 424 -25.39 -16.54 -11.90
CA ASP A 424 -26.76 -16.12 -12.20
C ASP A 424 -27.53 -17.11 -13.12
N ASN A 425 -27.00 -18.30 -13.39
CA ASN A 425 -27.66 -19.32 -14.20
C ASN A 425 -28.69 -20.08 -13.36
N ASP A 426 -29.98 -19.80 -13.58
CA ASP A 426 -31.07 -20.48 -12.86
C ASP A 426 -31.01 -22.01 -13.04
N GLY A 427 -31.16 -22.74 -11.92
CA GLY A 427 -31.14 -24.20 -11.86
C GLY A 427 -29.76 -24.85 -11.93
N ASP A 428 -28.65 -24.08 -11.89
CA ASP A 428 -27.28 -24.63 -11.89
C ASP A 428 -26.84 -25.11 -10.50
N PHE A 429 -27.53 -26.14 -9.96
CA PHE A 429 -27.31 -26.67 -8.61
C PHE A 429 -25.91 -27.22 -8.33
N ASN A 430 -25.16 -27.59 -9.37
CA ASN A 430 -23.79 -28.09 -9.24
C ASN A 430 -22.71 -26.99 -9.44
N ASN A 431 -23.13 -25.72 -9.54
CA ASN A 431 -22.29 -24.57 -9.85
C ASN A 431 -21.32 -24.80 -11.03
N SER A 432 -21.76 -25.56 -12.04
CA SER A 432 -20.93 -25.86 -13.21
C SER A 432 -20.63 -24.64 -14.07
N LYS A 433 -21.46 -23.59 -13.95
CA LYS A 433 -21.32 -22.31 -14.65
C LYS A 433 -20.86 -21.17 -13.74
N PHE A 434 -20.39 -21.48 -12.52
CA PHE A 434 -19.77 -20.48 -11.66
C PHE A 434 -18.60 -19.82 -12.38
N SER A 435 -18.52 -18.50 -12.32
CA SER A 435 -17.39 -17.75 -12.85
C SER A 435 -17.12 -16.46 -12.08
N LEU A 436 -15.84 -16.08 -12.04
CA LEU A 436 -15.44 -14.74 -11.64
C LEU A 436 -15.97 -13.72 -12.65
N THR A 437 -16.64 -12.70 -12.15
CA THR A 437 -17.26 -11.65 -12.96
C THR A 437 -16.22 -10.64 -13.46
N ALA A 438 -16.65 -9.70 -14.31
CA ALA A 438 -15.79 -8.60 -14.73
C ALA A 438 -15.37 -7.76 -13.52
N GLU A 439 -16.27 -7.54 -12.56
CA GLU A 439 -16.01 -6.80 -11.34
C GLU A 439 -14.93 -7.47 -10.47
N ASP A 440 -14.97 -8.81 -10.31
CA ASP A 440 -13.90 -9.55 -9.64
C ASP A 440 -12.53 -9.30 -10.31
N ARG A 441 -12.49 -9.44 -11.64
CA ARG A 441 -11.26 -9.39 -12.44
C ARG A 441 -10.71 -7.98 -12.67
N GLN A 442 -11.56 -6.97 -12.64
CA GLN A 442 -11.16 -5.59 -12.93
C GLN A 442 -11.01 -4.74 -11.66
N TYR A 443 -11.84 -4.98 -10.63
CA TYR A 443 -11.97 -4.08 -9.48
C TYR A 443 -11.52 -4.68 -8.16
N LYS A 444 -11.50 -6.01 -8.00
CA LYS A 444 -11.20 -6.62 -6.70
C LYS A 444 -9.85 -7.33 -6.71
N ILE A 445 -9.71 -8.37 -7.51
CA ILE A 445 -8.51 -9.23 -7.56
C ILE A 445 -7.23 -8.42 -7.84
N PRO A 446 -7.15 -7.55 -8.88
CA PRO A 446 -5.92 -6.83 -9.17
C PRO A 446 -5.47 -5.90 -8.04
N PHE A 447 -6.41 -5.32 -7.28
CA PHE A 447 -6.09 -4.39 -6.20
C PHE A 447 -5.81 -5.09 -4.88
N ILE A 448 -6.42 -6.25 -4.63
CA ILE A 448 -6.02 -7.12 -3.52
C ILE A 448 -4.58 -7.61 -3.75
N LEU A 449 -4.22 -8.04 -4.97
CA LEU A 449 -2.85 -8.45 -5.29
C LEU A 449 -1.84 -7.30 -5.17
N GLN A 450 -2.20 -6.09 -5.61
CA GLN A 450 -1.36 -4.89 -5.40
C GLN A 450 -1.20 -4.55 -3.91
N ALA A 451 -2.27 -4.70 -3.11
CA ALA A 451 -2.20 -4.53 -1.67
C ALA A 451 -1.28 -5.56 -1.02
N MET A 452 -1.41 -6.85 -1.40
CA MET A 452 -0.50 -7.92 -0.96
C MET A 452 0.95 -7.63 -1.34
N ALA A 453 1.22 -7.10 -2.54
CA ALA A 453 2.57 -6.75 -2.95
C ALA A 453 3.14 -5.53 -2.18
N ALA A 454 2.27 -4.63 -1.70
CA ALA A 454 2.66 -3.44 -0.98
C ALA A 454 2.84 -3.68 0.53
N THR A 455 2.21 -4.71 1.11
CA THR A 455 2.38 -5.05 2.52
C THR A 455 3.77 -5.61 2.79
N ASN A 456 4.33 -5.23 3.94
CA ASN A 456 5.60 -5.80 4.39
C ASN A 456 5.45 -7.32 4.54
N GLU A 457 6.36 -8.08 3.93
CA GLU A 457 6.36 -9.56 3.88
C GLU A 457 5.17 -10.22 3.14
N GLY A 458 4.30 -9.46 2.46
CA GLY A 458 3.16 -10.00 1.71
C GLY A 458 2.00 -10.53 2.57
N ASN A 459 2.02 -10.23 3.87
CA ASN A 459 1.09 -10.80 4.85
C ASN A 459 -0.24 -10.01 4.94
N LEU A 460 -1.07 -10.09 3.90
CA LEU A 460 -2.46 -9.59 3.93
C LEU A 460 -3.44 -10.74 4.17
N THR A 461 -4.18 -10.68 5.27
CA THR A 461 -5.21 -11.67 5.63
C THR A 461 -6.55 -11.28 4.99
N VAL A 462 -7.12 -12.17 4.17
CA VAL A 462 -8.35 -11.88 3.41
C VAL A 462 -9.56 -12.65 3.99
N VAL A 463 -10.63 -11.92 4.29
CA VAL A 463 -11.94 -12.43 4.70
C VAL A 463 -12.93 -12.27 3.55
N ALA A 464 -13.78 -13.26 3.31
CA ALA A 464 -14.85 -13.19 2.31
C ALA A 464 -16.24 -13.21 2.98
N SER A 465 -17.16 -12.39 2.48
CA SER A 465 -18.56 -12.38 2.93
C SER A 465 -19.51 -12.13 1.76
N PRO A 466 -20.56 -12.95 1.57
CA PRO A 466 -21.63 -12.69 0.61
C PRO A 466 -22.69 -11.76 1.21
N TYR A 467 -23.24 -10.82 0.44
CA TYR A 467 -24.45 -10.08 0.86
C TYR A 467 -25.73 -10.82 0.47
N ALA A 468 -25.71 -11.56 -0.65
CA ALA A 468 -26.82 -12.43 -1.04
C ALA A 468 -26.28 -13.62 -1.85
N PRO A 469 -26.99 -14.77 -1.82
CA PRO A 469 -26.79 -15.85 -2.78
C PRO A 469 -27.28 -15.44 -4.17
N PRO A 470 -26.98 -16.22 -5.22
CA PRO A 470 -27.64 -16.08 -6.51
C PRO A 470 -29.16 -15.99 -6.39
N ALA A 471 -29.77 -15.05 -7.12
CA ALA A 471 -31.18 -14.69 -6.97
C ALA A 471 -32.13 -15.89 -7.13
N TRP A 472 -31.78 -16.83 -8.02
CA TRP A 472 -32.57 -18.03 -8.29
C TRP A 472 -32.65 -19.01 -7.11
N MET A 473 -31.76 -18.90 -6.11
CA MET A 473 -31.79 -19.70 -4.89
C MET A 473 -32.74 -19.15 -3.81
N LYS A 474 -33.14 -17.88 -3.92
CA LYS A 474 -34.01 -17.21 -2.94
C LYS A 474 -35.48 -17.40 -3.25
N SER A 475 -36.31 -17.45 -2.21
CA SER A 475 -37.77 -17.66 -2.33
C SER A 475 -38.50 -16.57 -3.13
N ASN A 476 -37.95 -15.36 -3.22
CA ASN A 476 -38.50 -14.26 -4.03
C ASN A 476 -37.86 -14.13 -5.43
N GLY A 477 -36.87 -14.97 -5.78
CA GLY A 477 -36.17 -14.90 -7.06
C GLY A 477 -35.35 -13.62 -7.28
N LYS A 478 -34.99 -12.88 -6.21
CA LYS A 478 -34.27 -11.59 -6.28
C LYS A 478 -33.13 -11.53 -5.27
N ALA A 479 -32.03 -10.84 -5.61
CA ALA A 479 -30.95 -10.61 -4.66
C ALA A 479 -31.39 -9.70 -3.50
N GLN A 480 -32.27 -8.73 -3.77
CA GLN A 480 -32.85 -7.83 -2.77
C GLN A 480 -33.93 -8.49 -1.91
N GLY A 481 -34.25 -7.87 -0.78
CA GLY A 481 -35.31 -8.27 0.15
C GLY A 481 -34.93 -9.47 1.02
N GLY A 482 -35.08 -9.30 2.33
CA GLY A 482 -34.81 -10.29 3.36
C GLY A 482 -35.82 -11.43 3.31
N VAL A 483 -35.46 -12.48 2.58
CA VAL A 483 -36.28 -13.70 2.45
C VAL A 483 -35.41 -14.94 2.56
N PRO A 484 -35.97 -16.07 3.02
CA PRO A 484 -35.21 -17.32 3.10
C PRO A 484 -34.90 -17.88 1.71
N MET A 485 -34.00 -18.86 1.69
CA MET A 485 -33.76 -19.73 0.54
C MET A 485 -35.03 -20.49 0.15
N LYS A 486 -35.10 -20.95 -1.11
CA LYS A 486 -36.20 -21.80 -1.59
C LYS A 486 -36.27 -23.13 -0.83
N ASN A 487 -37.49 -23.64 -0.74
CA ASN A 487 -37.78 -24.96 -0.18
C ASN A 487 -37.33 -26.09 -1.14
N PRO A 488 -37.08 -27.31 -0.60
CA PRO A 488 -37.26 -27.70 0.80
C PRO A 488 -36.17 -27.16 1.72
N TYR A 489 -36.50 -26.97 3.00
CA TYR A 489 -35.56 -26.60 4.06
C TYR A 489 -34.37 -27.57 4.09
N MET A 490 -33.14 -27.03 4.12
CA MET A 490 -31.89 -27.80 4.00
C MET A 490 -31.85 -28.73 2.77
N GLY A 491 -32.51 -28.34 1.68
CA GLY A 491 -32.50 -29.04 0.40
C GLY A 491 -31.37 -28.61 -0.54
N GLU A 492 -31.57 -28.93 -1.82
CA GLU A 492 -30.67 -28.65 -2.96
C GLU A 492 -30.20 -27.20 -3.07
N TYR A 493 -31.05 -26.21 -2.77
CA TYR A 493 -30.66 -24.79 -2.81
C TYR A 493 -29.62 -24.43 -1.74
N TYR A 494 -29.72 -25.02 -0.54
CA TYR A 494 -28.73 -24.83 0.52
C TYR A 494 -27.42 -25.52 0.14
N GLY A 495 -27.48 -26.76 -0.37
CA GLY A 495 -26.29 -27.46 -0.87
C GLY A 495 -25.57 -26.69 -1.98
N ALA A 496 -26.32 -26.18 -2.97
CA ALA A 496 -25.77 -25.36 -4.04
C ALA A 496 -25.16 -24.05 -3.53
N TYR A 497 -25.73 -23.43 -2.48
CA TYR A 497 -25.14 -22.24 -1.88
C TYR A 497 -23.83 -22.53 -1.14
N ALA A 498 -23.74 -23.63 -0.38
CA ALA A 498 -22.49 -24.03 0.24
C ALA A 498 -21.40 -24.28 -0.81
N ASP A 499 -21.73 -25.00 -1.89
CA ASP A 499 -20.81 -25.21 -3.01
C ASP A 499 -20.40 -23.88 -3.69
N TYR A 500 -21.33 -22.94 -3.85
CA TYR A 500 -21.05 -21.60 -4.39
C TYR A 500 -19.98 -20.85 -3.58
N LEU A 501 -20.06 -20.90 -2.24
CA LEU A 501 -19.05 -20.29 -1.36
C LEU A 501 -17.70 -21.01 -1.48
N ILE A 502 -17.70 -22.34 -1.57
CA ILE A 502 -16.47 -23.13 -1.78
C ILE A 502 -15.84 -22.81 -3.14
N LYS A 503 -16.63 -22.69 -4.21
CA LYS A 503 -16.16 -22.29 -5.54
C LYS A 503 -15.50 -20.92 -5.48
N PHE A 504 -16.09 -19.95 -4.80
CA PHE A 504 -15.47 -18.64 -4.62
C PHE A 504 -14.07 -18.75 -4.00
N ILE A 505 -13.92 -19.51 -2.90
CA ILE A 505 -12.61 -19.74 -2.25
C ILE A 505 -11.63 -20.40 -3.22
N GLN A 506 -12.06 -21.40 -3.98
CA GLN A 506 -11.22 -22.10 -4.96
C GLN A 506 -10.72 -21.17 -6.06
N TYR A 507 -11.61 -20.35 -6.63
CA TYR A 507 -11.27 -19.41 -7.70
C TYR A 507 -10.34 -18.30 -7.19
N TYR A 508 -10.62 -17.69 -6.02
CA TYR A 508 -9.73 -16.66 -5.46
C TYR A 508 -8.35 -17.24 -5.09
N LYS A 509 -8.30 -18.45 -4.54
CA LYS A 509 -7.03 -19.14 -4.27
C LYS A 509 -6.24 -19.40 -5.55
N ALA A 510 -6.90 -19.74 -6.67
CA ALA A 510 -6.26 -19.93 -7.96
C ALA A 510 -5.70 -18.62 -8.56
N GLU A 511 -6.29 -17.48 -8.22
CA GLU A 511 -5.80 -16.14 -8.57
C GLU A 511 -4.72 -15.63 -7.58
N GLY A 512 -4.23 -16.49 -6.68
CA GLY A 512 -3.18 -16.15 -5.72
C GLY A 512 -3.67 -15.49 -4.42
N ILE A 513 -4.99 -15.47 -4.17
CA ILE A 513 -5.59 -14.84 -2.99
C ILE A 513 -6.21 -15.93 -2.09
N PRO A 514 -5.47 -16.45 -1.10
CA PRO A 514 -6.03 -17.39 -0.14
C PRO A 514 -7.06 -16.70 0.78
N ILE A 515 -8.26 -17.27 0.88
CA ILE A 515 -9.29 -16.79 1.79
C ILE A 515 -9.06 -17.38 3.18
N TRP A 516 -8.62 -16.54 4.13
CA TRP A 516 -8.37 -16.93 5.51
C TRP A 516 -9.67 -17.10 6.30
N GLY A 517 -10.66 -16.23 6.09
CA GLY A 517 -11.92 -16.25 6.82
C GLY A 517 -13.15 -16.18 5.91
N LEU A 518 -14.24 -16.82 6.30
CA LEU A 518 -15.52 -16.79 5.58
C LEU A 518 -16.66 -16.54 6.57
N THR A 519 -17.59 -15.65 6.19
CA THR A 519 -18.93 -15.58 6.81
C THR A 519 -19.98 -16.15 5.86
N ILE A 520 -21.11 -16.61 6.39
CA ILE A 520 -22.18 -17.26 5.60
C ILE A 520 -23.06 -16.24 4.87
N GLY A 521 -23.10 -15.01 5.36
CA GLY A 521 -23.90 -13.92 4.84
C GLY A 521 -23.74 -12.68 5.71
N ALA A 522 -23.57 -11.52 5.10
CA ALA A 522 -23.59 -10.24 5.79
C ALA A 522 -25.02 -9.91 6.24
N ARG A 523 -25.15 -9.48 7.50
CA ARG A 523 -26.37 -9.03 8.17
C ARG A 523 -27.60 -9.92 7.95
N PRO A 524 -27.47 -11.24 8.25
CA PRO A 524 -28.51 -12.23 7.96
C PRO A 524 -29.79 -12.04 8.77
N TYR A 525 -29.74 -11.27 9.86
CA TYR A 525 -30.90 -10.98 10.70
C TYR A 525 -31.40 -9.56 10.55
N GLU A 526 -30.56 -8.54 10.75
CA GLU A 526 -30.99 -7.12 10.73
C GLU A 526 -31.63 -6.77 9.38
N THR A 527 -30.91 -7.01 8.29
CA THR A 527 -31.42 -6.78 6.93
C THR A 527 -32.23 -7.96 6.41
N GLY A 528 -31.86 -9.17 6.84
CA GLY A 528 -32.50 -10.40 6.39
C GLY A 528 -33.94 -10.57 6.90
N SER A 529 -34.34 -9.84 7.95
CA SER A 529 -35.71 -9.86 8.46
C SER A 529 -36.65 -8.88 7.74
N ASP A 530 -36.11 -7.91 7.00
CA ASP A 530 -36.89 -6.96 6.21
C ASP A 530 -37.10 -7.48 4.78
N LYS A 531 -38.30 -8.00 4.51
CA LYS A 531 -38.70 -8.50 3.18
C LYS A 531 -38.59 -7.46 2.06
N ASN A 532 -38.66 -6.17 2.40
CA ASN A 532 -38.58 -5.05 1.47
C ASN A 532 -37.22 -4.35 1.49
N TYR A 533 -36.22 -4.93 2.15
CA TYR A 533 -34.89 -4.33 2.25
C TYR A 533 -34.36 -3.99 0.84
N PRO A 534 -33.90 -2.75 0.63
CA PRO A 534 -33.70 -2.22 -0.72
C PRO A 534 -32.48 -2.82 -1.44
N THR A 535 -31.56 -3.45 -0.72
CA THR A 535 -30.30 -3.98 -1.28
C THR A 535 -30.17 -5.49 -1.05
N GLN A 536 -29.07 -6.07 -1.54
CA GLN A 536 -28.78 -7.50 -1.46
C GLN A 536 -28.75 -7.97 0.00
N THR A 537 -29.55 -9.00 0.33
CA THR A 537 -29.60 -9.60 1.66
C THR A 537 -30.13 -11.05 1.60
N LEU A 538 -29.92 -11.84 2.64
CA LEU A 538 -30.44 -13.19 2.83
C LEU A 538 -30.98 -13.35 4.26
N SER A 539 -32.16 -13.95 4.42
CA SER A 539 -32.76 -14.19 5.74
C SER A 539 -32.28 -15.50 6.35
N PHE A 540 -31.36 -15.42 7.32
CA PHE A 540 -30.89 -16.55 8.12
C PHE A 540 -31.02 -16.20 9.61
N ASN A 541 -31.83 -16.96 10.36
CA ASN A 541 -31.78 -16.90 11.82
C ASN A 541 -30.74 -17.90 12.37
N ALA A 542 -30.50 -17.87 13.68
CA ALA A 542 -29.50 -18.72 14.33
C ALA A 542 -29.70 -20.23 14.05
N THR A 543 -30.94 -20.72 14.09
CA THR A 543 -31.27 -22.14 13.82
C THR A 543 -30.97 -22.52 12.37
N VAL A 544 -31.34 -21.67 11.40
CA VAL A 544 -31.05 -21.91 9.99
C VAL A 544 -29.55 -21.88 9.73
N GLN A 545 -28.82 -20.94 10.35
CA GLN A 545 -27.36 -20.88 10.24
C GLN A 545 -26.69 -22.13 10.83
N ARG A 546 -27.09 -22.59 12.02
CA ARG A 546 -26.61 -23.84 12.62
C ARG A 546 -26.83 -25.02 11.68
N ASP A 547 -28.07 -25.22 11.23
CA ASP A 547 -28.45 -26.38 10.42
C ASP A 547 -27.75 -26.34 9.04
N PHE A 548 -27.56 -25.16 8.46
CA PHE A 548 -26.78 -24.97 7.24
C PHE A 548 -25.31 -25.37 7.42
N ILE A 549 -24.69 -24.97 8.53
CA ILE A 549 -23.30 -25.35 8.84
C ILE A 549 -23.19 -26.87 9.00
N LYS A 550 -24.08 -27.44 9.81
CA LYS A 550 -24.10 -28.86 10.13
C LYS A 550 -24.32 -29.74 8.90
N THR A 551 -25.27 -29.35 8.05
CA THR A 551 -25.71 -30.19 6.92
C THR A 551 -24.83 -30.01 5.69
N PHE A 552 -24.30 -28.80 5.48
CA PHE A 552 -23.56 -28.46 4.27
C PHE A 552 -22.22 -27.81 4.56
N MET A 553 -22.18 -26.58 5.08
CA MET A 553 -20.98 -25.74 5.04
C MET A 553 -19.75 -26.44 5.65
N GLY A 554 -19.88 -27.02 6.85
CA GLY A 554 -18.77 -27.71 7.53
C GLY A 554 -18.21 -28.87 6.70
N ILE A 555 -19.09 -29.75 6.21
CA ILE A 555 -18.72 -30.90 5.38
C ILE A 555 -18.07 -30.46 4.05
N TYR A 556 -18.58 -29.39 3.44
CA TYR A 556 -18.06 -28.86 2.17
C TYR A 556 -16.69 -28.22 2.35
N MET A 557 -16.43 -27.55 3.49
CA MET A 557 -15.11 -27.03 3.83
C MET A 557 -14.10 -28.16 4.03
N GLU A 558 -14.43 -29.17 4.83
CA GLU A 558 -13.52 -30.32 5.09
C GLU A 558 -13.11 -31.05 3.81
N ARG A 559 -14.06 -31.24 2.88
CA ARG A 559 -13.80 -31.94 1.61
C ARG A 559 -13.02 -31.11 0.60
N SER A 560 -12.93 -29.80 0.80
CA SER A 560 -12.28 -28.89 -0.14
C SER A 560 -10.85 -28.59 0.30
N ASN A 561 -9.86 -29.04 -0.47
CA ASN A 561 -8.45 -28.67 -0.26
C ASN A 561 -8.18 -27.16 -0.31
N ALA A 562 -9.10 -26.38 -0.90
CA ALA A 562 -8.99 -24.92 -0.93
C ALA A 562 -9.51 -24.26 0.35
N ALA A 563 -10.51 -24.85 1.01
CA ALA A 563 -11.28 -24.21 2.09
C ALA A 563 -11.17 -24.90 3.46
N LYS A 564 -10.57 -26.10 3.55
CA LYS A 564 -10.44 -26.84 4.82
C LYS A 564 -9.72 -26.08 5.94
N ASP A 565 -8.86 -25.12 5.58
CA ASP A 565 -8.09 -24.30 6.52
C ASP A 565 -8.73 -22.91 6.73
N THR A 566 -9.77 -22.56 5.96
CA THR A 566 -10.50 -21.29 6.09
C THR A 566 -11.28 -21.27 7.40
N LYS A 567 -11.23 -20.15 8.11
CA LYS A 567 -11.93 -19.93 9.38
C LYS A 567 -13.37 -19.52 9.12
N LEU A 568 -14.32 -20.35 9.55
CA LEU A 568 -15.74 -20.00 9.48
C LEU A 568 -16.13 -19.12 10.68
N MET A 569 -16.77 -17.99 10.38
CA MET A 569 -17.33 -17.08 11.37
C MET A 569 -18.85 -17.03 11.25
N ILE A 570 -19.53 -17.04 12.39
CA ILE A 570 -20.99 -16.94 12.48
C ILE A 570 -21.44 -15.49 12.68
N ILE A 571 -22.73 -15.23 12.51
CA ILE A 571 -23.40 -13.92 12.62
C ILE A 571 -23.09 -12.95 11.46
N ASP A 572 -21.98 -12.21 11.49
CA ASP A 572 -21.66 -11.09 10.56
C ASP A 572 -22.75 -9.99 10.55
N ASP A 573 -23.15 -9.57 11.76
CA ASP A 573 -24.27 -8.66 12.05
C ASP A 573 -24.02 -7.93 13.40
N GLY A 574 -24.99 -7.15 13.89
CA GLY A 574 -24.88 -6.38 15.14
C GLY A 574 -24.58 -7.22 16.39
N ARG A 575 -23.83 -6.62 17.34
CA ARG A 575 -23.36 -7.26 18.58
C ARG A 575 -24.48 -7.82 19.47
N GLY A 576 -25.68 -7.25 19.41
CA GLY A 576 -26.84 -7.69 20.20
C GLY A 576 -27.23 -9.15 19.98
N LEU A 577 -26.80 -9.76 18.87
CA LEU A 577 -27.12 -11.16 18.53
C LEU A 577 -26.16 -12.18 19.16
N LEU A 578 -25.00 -11.75 19.70
CA LEU A 578 -23.90 -12.63 20.10
C LEU A 578 -24.35 -13.76 21.03
N GLN A 579 -25.13 -13.45 22.07
CA GLN A 579 -25.50 -14.42 23.09
C GLN A 579 -26.46 -15.49 22.55
N ASP A 580 -27.55 -15.07 21.90
CA ASP A 580 -28.59 -15.99 21.40
C ASP A 580 -28.10 -16.83 20.22
N TRP A 581 -27.31 -16.24 19.30
CA TRP A 581 -26.68 -16.99 18.21
C TRP A 581 -25.61 -17.93 18.72
N GLY A 582 -24.78 -17.48 19.67
CA GLY A 582 -23.77 -18.31 20.31
C GLY A 582 -24.40 -19.56 20.92
N ALA A 583 -25.43 -19.40 21.76
CA ALA A 583 -26.12 -20.52 22.40
C ALA A 583 -26.77 -21.45 21.37
N THR A 584 -27.46 -20.90 20.38
CA THR A 584 -28.15 -21.74 19.38
C THR A 584 -27.18 -22.54 18.50
N ILE A 585 -26.04 -21.96 18.12
CA ILE A 585 -25.11 -22.53 17.14
C ILE A 585 -24.02 -23.36 17.82
N LEU A 586 -23.40 -22.84 18.88
CA LEU A 586 -22.23 -23.44 19.52
C LEU A 586 -22.58 -24.50 20.58
N ASP A 587 -23.83 -24.58 21.04
CA ASP A 587 -24.30 -25.71 21.87
C ASP A 587 -24.45 -27.01 21.04
N ASP A 588 -24.37 -26.94 19.70
CA ASP A 588 -24.22 -28.10 18.84
C ASP A 588 -22.73 -28.42 18.63
N ASP A 589 -22.23 -29.46 19.30
CA ASP A 589 -20.81 -29.84 19.30
C ASP A 589 -20.18 -29.95 17.90
N MET A 590 -20.94 -30.47 16.93
CA MET A 590 -20.44 -30.61 15.56
C MET A 590 -20.25 -29.24 14.90
N VAL A 591 -21.19 -28.33 15.10
CA VAL A 591 -21.12 -26.98 14.52
C VAL A 591 -20.08 -26.11 15.25
N ASN A 592 -19.93 -26.32 16.55
CA ASN A 592 -18.89 -25.67 17.35
C ASN A 592 -17.48 -25.99 16.84
N LEU A 593 -17.23 -27.24 16.40
CA LEU A 593 -15.94 -27.64 15.80
C LEU A 593 -15.66 -26.93 14.47
N TYR A 594 -16.70 -26.68 13.66
CA TYR A 594 -16.55 -25.94 12.41
C TYR A 594 -16.39 -24.43 12.60
N THR A 595 -16.83 -23.90 13.74
CA THR A 595 -16.88 -22.46 13.97
C THR A 595 -15.63 -21.98 14.70
N ALA A 596 -14.91 -21.06 14.04
CA ALA A 596 -13.67 -20.50 14.58
C ALA A 596 -13.90 -19.25 15.43
N GLY A 597 -14.96 -18.49 15.16
CA GLY A 597 -15.24 -17.24 15.85
C GLY A 597 -16.55 -16.59 15.44
N PHE A 598 -16.75 -15.37 15.94
CA PHE A 598 -17.89 -14.52 15.64
C PHE A 598 -17.45 -13.35 14.75
N ALA A 599 -18.25 -13.05 13.74
CA ALA A 599 -18.14 -11.80 12.99
C ALA A 599 -19.21 -10.82 13.53
N ILE A 600 -18.79 -9.59 13.85
CA ILE A 600 -19.67 -8.52 14.32
C ILE A 600 -19.53 -7.28 13.45
N GLN A 601 -20.59 -6.49 13.37
CA GLN A 601 -20.63 -5.21 12.64
C GLN A 601 -21.12 -4.08 13.54
N GLN A 602 -20.86 -2.84 13.12
CA GLN A 602 -21.24 -1.62 13.85
C GLN A 602 -22.73 -1.36 13.97
N TYR A 603 -23.52 -1.82 12.99
CA TYR A 603 -24.95 -1.55 12.96
C TYR A 603 -25.63 -2.23 14.16
N GLY A 604 -26.22 -1.42 15.04
CA GLY A 604 -26.80 -1.88 16.32
C GLY A 604 -25.91 -1.69 17.57
N ASP A 605 -24.71 -1.10 17.45
CA ASP A 605 -23.84 -0.81 18.61
C ASP A 605 -24.51 0.10 19.66
N GLU A 606 -25.46 0.95 19.27
CA GLU A 606 -26.25 1.79 20.18
C GLU A 606 -27.20 0.97 21.08
N GLU A 607 -27.53 -0.25 20.67
CA GLU A 607 -28.46 -1.13 21.38
C GLU A 607 -27.73 -2.15 22.27
N SER A 608 -26.42 -2.33 22.09
CA SER A 608 -25.63 -3.36 22.78
C SER A 608 -24.23 -2.89 23.14
N ALA A 609 -23.97 -2.80 24.45
CA ALA A 609 -22.68 -2.35 24.97
C ALA A 609 -21.50 -3.21 24.50
N PRO A 610 -20.30 -2.63 24.28
CA PRO A 610 -19.08 -3.36 23.92
C PRO A 610 -18.76 -4.53 24.86
N ALA A 611 -19.10 -4.41 26.15
CA ALA A 611 -18.92 -5.46 27.15
C ALA A 611 -19.64 -6.78 26.85
N MET A 612 -20.63 -6.79 25.95
CA MET A 612 -21.31 -8.02 25.51
C MET A 612 -20.31 -9.03 24.92
N THR A 613 -19.26 -8.56 24.23
CA THR A 613 -18.22 -9.43 23.69
C THR A 613 -17.43 -10.13 24.81
N SER A 614 -17.11 -9.42 25.90
CA SER A 614 -16.49 -10.02 27.09
C SER A 614 -17.40 -11.05 27.75
N ILE A 615 -18.70 -10.77 27.86
CA ILE A 615 -19.69 -11.71 28.43
C ILE A 615 -19.70 -13.01 27.61
N VAL A 616 -19.79 -12.91 26.28
CA VAL A 616 -19.82 -14.07 25.37
C VAL A 616 -18.48 -14.82 25.39
N HIS A 617 -17.35 -14.10 25.47
CA HIS A 617 -16.03 -14.72 25.63
C HIS A 617 -15.96 -15.61 26.88
N THR A 618 -16.59 -15.24 28.00
CA THR A 618 -16.60 -16.10 29.20
C THR A 618 -17.26 -17.46 28.98
N GLN A 619 -18.18 -17.55 28.03
CA GLN A 619 -18.92 -18.78 27.68
C GLN A 619 -18.16 -19.62 26.63
N TRP A 620 -17.60 -18.98 25.61
CA TRP A 620 -16.86 -19.64 24.53
C TRP A 620 -15.44 -19.07 24.35
N ARG A 621 -14.55 -19.41 25.29
CA ARG A 621 -13.20 -18.82 25.39
C ARG A 621 -12.25 -19.13 24.22
N ASP A 622 -12.50 -20.20 23.49
CA ASP A 622 -11.70 -20.60 22.32
C ASP A 622 -12.12 -19.90 21.02
N LYS A 623 -13.20 -19.08 21.05
CA LYS A 623 -13.72 -18.36 19.90
C LYS A 623 -13.23 -16.93 19.89
N PHE A 624 -12.71 -16.49 18.74
CA PHE A 624 -12.33 -15.10 18.55
C PHE A 624 -13.53 -14.24 18.10
N PHE A 625 -13.38 -12.93 18.22
CA PHE A 625 -14.32 -11.95 17.68
C PHE A 625 -13.61 -11.09 16.65
N LEU A 626 -14.19 -10.95 15.45
CA LEU A 626 -13.69 -10.07 14.42
C LEU A 626 -14.74 -9.01 14.09
N TYR A 627 -14.35 -7.74 14.17
CA TYR A 627 -15.20 -6.63 13.76
C TYR A 627 -15.04 -6.45 12.26
N THR A 628 -16.04 -6.88 11.51
CA THR A 628 -15.96 -7.15 10.07
C THR A 628 -16.53 -6.03 9.19
N GLU A 629 -17.20 -5.04 9.78
CA GLU A 629 -17.70 -3.88 9.05
C GLU A 629 -18.00 -2.71 9.99
N ALA A 630 -17.51 -1.53 9.60
CA ALA A 630 -17.85 -0.25 10.19
C ALA A 630 -17.92 0.81 9.09
N ALA A 631 -18.80 1.79 9.24
CA ALA A 631 -18.93 2.86 8.28
C ALA A 631 -19.46 4.14 8.94
N THR A 632 -19.23 5.28 8.28
CA THR A 632 -19.82 6.57 8.66
C THR A 632 -20.62 7.17 7.51
N GLY A 633 -21.48 8.14 7.84
CA GLY A 633 -22.32 8.83 6.87
C GLY A 633 -23.53 8.05 6.38
N TRP A 634 -23.81 6.89 6.98
CA TRP A 634 -25.00 6.07 6.67
C TRP A 634 -26.21 6.42 7.54
N ASP A 635 -25.98 6.83 8.79
CA ASP A 635 -27.05 7.09 9.76
C ASP A 635 -27.65 8.51 9.58
N PRO A 636 -28.94 8.73 9.93
CA PRO A 636 -29.59 10.03 9.74
C PRO A 636 -28.98 11.19 10.52
N TYR A 637 -28.28 10.92 11.63
CA TYR A 637 -27.63 11.93 12.47
C TYR A 637 -26.22 12.28 11.95
N ASP A 638 -25.62 11.39 11.15
CA ASP A 638 -24.31 11.53 10.52
C ASP A 638 -24.38 11.88 9.02
N TYR A 639 -25.56 12.02 8.42
CA TYR A 639 -25.73 12.44 7.02
C TYR A 639 -25.14 13.85 6.74
N PRO A 640 -24.65 14.18 5.52
CA PRO A 640 -24.49 13.32 4.33
C PRO A 640 -23.33 12.33 4.42
N GLY A 641 -23.31 11.38 3.47
CA GLY A 641 -22.26 10.38 3.28
C GLY A 641 -20.87 10.95 3.48
N VAL A 642 -20.33 11.71 2.51
CA VAL A 642 -19.01 12.34 2.65
C VAL A 642 -19.09 13.67 3.39
N LYS A 643 -18.34 13.80 4.50
CA LYS A 643 -18.07 15.07 5.20
C LYS A 643 -16.57 15.30 5.24
N MET A 644 -16.08 16.09 4.28
CA MET A 644 -14.65 16.33 4.09
C MET A 644 -14.01 16.94 5.34
N GLY A 645 -13.08 16.23 5.97
CA GLY A 645 -12.26 16.71 7.10
C GLY A 645 -12.93 16.71 8.46
N TRP A 646 -14.13 16.15 8.61
CA TRP A 646 -14.93 16.30 9.83
C TRP A 646 -14.38 15.45 10.98
N TRP A 647 -13.90 16.12 12.04
CA TRP A 647 -13.16 15.47 13.14
C TRP A 647 -14.02 14.51 13.97
N ASN A 648 -15.32 14.77 14.15
CA ASN A 648 -16.21 13.92 14.95
C ASN A 648 -16.23 12.45 14.49
N ARG A 649 -16.03 12.18 13.18
CA ARG A 649 -15.92 10.80 12.68
C ARG A 649 -14.65 10.11 13.13
N ALA A 650 -13.55 10.85 13.27
CA ALA A 650 -12.32 10.30 13.83
C ALA A 650 -12.45 10.00 15.32
N ASP A 651 -13.09 10.87 16.12
CA ASP A 651 -13.38 10.59 17.53
C ASP A 651 -14.23 9.31 17.68
N ARG A 652 -15.28 9.17 16.87
CA ARG A 652 -16.12 7.95 16.84
C ARG A 652 -15.32 6.70 16.48
N TYR A 653 -14.42 6.80 15.49
CA TYR A 653 -13.56 5.67 15.09
C TYR A 653 -12.60 5.29 16.20
N MET A 654 -11.93 6.26 16.82
CA MET A 654 -11.01 6.02 17.93
C MET A 654 -11.72 5.39 19.12
N MET A 655 -12.88 5.93 19.51
CA MET A 655 -13.67 5.38 20.61
C MET A 655 -14.09 3.93 20.30
N SER A 656 -14.66 3.68 19.12
CA SER A 656 -15.05 2.33 18.70
C SER A 656 -13.87 1.35 18.67
N LEU A 657 -12.71 1.75 18.13
CA LEU A 657 -11.51 0.91 18.09
C LEU A 657 -11.00 0.56 19.49
N ILE A 658 -10.89 1.56 20.38
CA ILE A 658 -10.46 1.36 21.77
C ILE A 658 -11.43 0.42 22.49
N GLU A 659 -12.73 0.74 22.47
CA GLU A 659 -13.77 -0.04 23.17
C GLU A 659 -13.80 -1.49 22.71
N ASN A 660 -13.78 -1.74 21.39
CA ASN A 660 -13.86 -3.10 20.87
C ASN A 660 -12.61 -3.92 21.23
N ILE A 661 -11.41 -3.37 21.05
CA ILE A 661 -10.16 -4.07 21.37
C ILE A 661 -10.05 -4.31 22.89
N SER A 662 -10.54 -3.38 23.71
CA SER A 662 -10.62 -3.57 25.16
C SER A 662 -11.60 -4.68 25.59
N GLN A 663 -12.46 -5.15 24.68
CA GLN A 663 -13.50 -6.15 24.93
C GLN A 663 -13.36 -7.39 24.02
N TRP A 664 -12.16 -7.97 23.93
CA TRP A 664 -11.87 -9.25 23.23
C TRP A 664 -12.00 -9.26 21.69
N VAL A 665 -12.26 -8.12 21.06
CA VAL A 665 -12.19 -8.03 19.59
C VAL A 665 -10.74 -8.15 19.14
N SER A 666 -10.51 -9.05 18.18
CA SER A 666 -9.19 -9.44 17.68
C SER A 666 -8.80 -8.73 16.38
N GLY A 667 -9.68 -7.92 15.80
CA GLY A 667 -9.36 -7.14 14.61
C GLY A 667 -10.55 -6.30 14.15
N TRP A 668 -10.27 -5.31 13.30
CA TRP A 668 -11.28 -4.32 12.88
C TRP A 668 -11.15 -3.97 11.41
N ILE A 669 -12.25 -4.09 10.68
CA ILE A 669 -12.34 -3.92 9.23
C ILE A 669 -13.33 -2.79 8.92
N ASP A 670 -12.81 -1.71 8.36
CA ASP A 670 -13.61 -0.63 7.78
C ASP A 670 -14.40 -1.12 6.56
N TYR A 671 -15.51 -0.46 6.23
CA TYR A 671 -16.29 -0.85 5.07
C TYR A 671 -15.58 -0.45 3.76
N ASN A 672 -15.90 0.67 3.14
CA ASN A 672 -15.25 1.06 1.89
C ASN A 672 -13.90 1.74 2.18
N LEU A 673 -12.79 1.13 1.76
CA LEU A 673 -11.44 1.73 1.86
C LEU A 673 -11.35 3.10 1.17
N VAL A 674 -12.07 3.24 0.06
CA VAL A 674 -12.00 4.37 -0.87
C VAL A 674 -13.37 4.61 -1.49
N LEU A 675 -13.83 5.86 -1.45
CA LEU A 675 -15.02 6.32 -2.18
C LEU A 675 -14.72 7.60 -2.96
N ASP A 676 -15.61 8.01 -3.85
CA ASP A 676 -15.50 9.32 -4.51
C ASP A 676 -16.03 10.45 -3.61
N VAL A 677 -15.91 11.69 -4.08
CA VAL A 677 -16.46 12.88 -3.39
C VAL A 677 -17.97 12.86 -3.15
N ASN A 678 -18.71 11.93 -3.78
CA ASN A 678 -20.15 11.73 -3.58
C ASN A 678 -20.43 10.51 -2.69
N GLY A 679 -19.42 9.83 -2.16
CA GLY A 679 -19.58 8.66 -1.30
C GLY A 679 -20.01 7.40 -2.03
N GLY A 680 -19.69 7.25 -3.32
CA GLY A 680 -20.08 6.12 -4.15
C GLY A 680 -18.94 5.56 -5.02
N PRO A 681 -19.26 4.85 -6.13
CA PRO A 681 -20.61 4.64 -6.69
C PRO A 681 -21.46 3.60 -5.94
N SER A 682 -22.78 3.70 -6.09
CA SER A 682 -23.76 2.73 -5.59
C SER A 682 -24.95 2.60 -6.54
N TRP A 683 -25.29 1.37 -6.94
CA TRP A 683 -26.50 1.08 -7.72
C TRP A 683 -27.79 1.36 -6.92
N ALA A 684 -27.70 1.27 -5.59
CA ALA A 684 -28.79 1.49 -4.66
C ALA A 684 -28.98 2.97 -4.29
N ASN A 685 -28.18 3.87 -4.89
CA ASN A 685 -28.21 5.30 -4.61
C ASN A 685 -27.99 5.63 -3.11
N VAL A 686 -27.17 4.82 -2.44
CA VAL A 686 -26.67 5.11 -1.09
C VAL A 686 -25.30 5.78 -1.16
N SER A 687 -24.96 6.60 -0.18
CA SER A 687 -23.72 7.35 -0.11
C SER A 687 -23.17 7.34 1.31
N TYR A 688 -21.96 6.82 1.50
CA TYR A 688 -21.28 6.74 2.80
C TYR A 688 -19.98 7.59 2.77
N ASP A 689 -19.32 7.75 3.91
CA ASP A 689 -17.93 8.24 3.93
C ASP A 689 -16.94 7.07 3.79
N ALA A 690 -15.66 7.42 3.55
CA ALA A 690 -14.54 6.49 3.58
C ALA A 690 -13.30 7.20 4.12
N PRO A 691 -12.32 6.48 4.71
CA PRO A 691 -11.05 7.06 5.14
C PRO A 691 -10.28 7.79 4.02
N ILE A 692 -10.45 7.35 2.77
CA ILE A 692 -9.87 7.97 1.58
C ILE A 692 -10.98 8.39 0.62
N ILE A 693 -10.97 9.66 0.20
CA ILE A 693 -11.90 10.22 -0.79
C ILE A 693 -11.16 10.59 -2.08
N VAL A 694 -11.58 10.03 -3.21
CA VAL A 694 -10.98 10.26 -4.53
C VAL A 694 -11.67 11.41 -5.25
N ASN A 695 -10.86 12.34 -5.75
CA ASN A 695 -11.27 13.34 -6.72
C ASN A 695 -10.59 13.06 -8.06
N SER A 696 -11.28 12.27 -8.88
CA SER A 696 -10.79 11.87 -10.21
C SER A 696 -10.60 13.04 -11.17
N THR A 697 -11.38 14.12 -11.03
CA THR A 697 -11.23 15.30 -11.89
C THR A 697 -9.91 16.03 -11.62
N ALA A 698 -9.50 16.08 -10.35
CA ALA A 698 -8.22 16.66 -9.95
C ALA A 698 -7.05 15.65 -10.03
N GLN A 699 -7.32 14.37 -10.21
CA GLN A 699 -6.34 13.28 -10.08
C GLN A 699 -5.66 13.29 -8.69
N GLU A 700 -6.47 13.57 -7.67
CA GLU A 700 -6.10 13.67 -6.27
C GLU A 700 -6.91 12.66 -5.44
N PHE A 701 -6.41 12.34 -4.25
CA PHE A 701 -7.18 11.73 -3.19
C PHE A 701 -6.92 12.44 -1.86
N TYR A 702 -7.87 12.32 -0.95
CA TYR A 702 -7.92 13.04 0.30
C TYR A 702 -7.94 12.05 1.45
N LYS A 703 -6.97 12.16 2.36
CA LYS A 703 -6.93 11.38 3.60
C LYS A 703 -7.78 12.09 4.65
N GLN A 704 -8.89 11.47 5.02
CA GLN A 704 -9.81 11.95 6.04
C GLN A 704 -9.19 11.79 7.45
N PRO A 705 -9.67 12.52 8.47
CA PRO A 705 -9.30 12.27 9.86
C PRO A 705 -9.44 10.79 10.29
N THR A 706 -10.44 10.08 9.78
CA THR A 706 -10.67 8.64 10.03
C THR A 706 -9.54 7.74 9.51
N TYR A 707 -8.85 8.12 8.43
CA TYR A 707 -7.63 7.41 8.00
C TYR A 707 -6.56 7.44 9.08
N TYR A 708 -6.35 8.61 9.70
CA TYR A 708 -5.33 8.76 10.73
C TYR A 708 -5.74 8.04 12.01
N ALA A 709 -7.02 8.04 12.36
CA ALA A 709 -7.55 7.23 13.47
C ALA A 709 -7.22 5.75 13.27
N LEU A 710 -7.51 5.17 12.10
CA LEU A 710 -7.17 3.78 11.79
C LEU A 710 -5.66 3.51 11.81
N ALA A 711 -4.88 4.46 11.27
CA ALA A 711 -3.44 4.35 11.22
C ALA A 711 -2.79 4.33 12.62
N HIS A 712 -3.40 4.93 13.65
CA HIS A 712 -2.91 4.86 15.04
C HIS A 712 -2.94 3.44 15.60
N PHE A 713 -3.77 2.57 15.02
CA PHE A 713 -3.85 1.14 15.34
C PHE A 713 -3.03 0.34 14.34
N SER A 714 -3.37 0.41 13.05
CA SER A 714 -2.83 -0.49 12.03
C SER A 714 -1.31 -0.38 11.87
N LYS A 715 -0.75 0.82 11.98
CA LYS A 715 0.70 1.03 11.83
C LYS A 715 1.50 0.44 12.99
N PHE A 716 0.92 0.48 14.18
CA PHE A 716 1.67 0.27 15.43
C PHE A 716 1.32 -1.04 16.13
N ILE A 717 0.11 -1.57 15.93
CA ILE A 717 -0.33 -2.87 16.43
C ILE A 717 -0.23 -3.88 15.28
N ARG A 718 0.79 -4.73 15.31
CA ARG A 718 1.07 -5.68 14.23
C ARG A 718 0.42 -7.04 14.49
N PRO A 719 0.11 -7.84 13.44
CA PRO A 719 -0.50 -9.16 13.60
C PRO A 719 0.27 -10.02 14.61
N GLY A 720 -0.47 -10.66 15.52
CA GLY A 720 0.09 -11.43 16.64
C GLY A 720 0.41 -10.61 17.88
N ALA A 721 0.17 -9.29 17.88
CA ALA A 721 0.22 -8.50 19.11
C ALA A 721 -0.81 -9.01 20.12
N THR A 722 -0.49 -8.94 21.41
CA THR A 722 -1.38 -9.39 22.49
C THR A 722 -1.85 -8.18 23.28
N ARG A 723 -3.17 -8.02 23.46
CA ARG A 723 -3.73 -6.97 24.32
C ARG A 723 -3.36 -7.24 25.78
N ILE A 724 -3.00 -6.18 26.49
CA ILE A 724 -2.65 -6.24 27.91
C ILE A 724 -3.59 -5.38 28.73
N GLU A 725 -3.79 -5.75 29.99
CA GLU A 725 -4.62 -4.96 30.89
C GLU A 725 -3.92 -3.67 31.31
N LEU A 726 -4.74 -2.65 31.50
CA LEU A 726 -4.35 -1.36 32.04
C LEU A 726 -5.38 -0.91 33.08
N THR A 727 -4.95 -0.10 34.03
CA THR A 727 -5.81 0.49 35.06
C THR A 727 -5.55 1.98 35.18
N ASN A 728 -6.62 2.75 35.32
CA ASN A 728 -6.55 4.17 35.64
C ASN A 728 -6.84 4.36 37.14
N ASN A 729 -6.22 5.35 37.77
CA ASN A 729 -6.50 5.67 39.18
C ASN A 729 -7.66 6.66 39.38
N ASP A 730 -8.24 7.15 38.28
CA ASP A 730 -9.45 7.96 38.21
C ASP A 730 -10.19 7.62 36.91
N ASP A 731 -11.50 7.84 36.87
CA ASP A 731 -12.34 7.60 35.70
C ASP A 731 -12.66 8.92 35.01
N ILE A 732 -11.78 9.34 34.09
CA ILE A 732 -11.97 10.53 33.25
C ILE A 732 -12.69 10.11 31.97
N VAL A 733 -13.96 10.48 31.85
CA VAL A 733 -14.85 10.09 30.73
C VAL A 733 -14.28 10.45 29.36
N GLU A 734 -13.56 11.55 29.25
CA GLU A 734 -12.99 11.99 27.97
C GLU A 734 -11.72 11.23 27.56
N ILE A 735 -11.09 10.48 28.49
CA ILE A 735 -9.83 9.78 28.27
C ILE A 735 -10.05 8.27 28.16
N GLU A 736 -9.84 7.76 26.95
CA GLU A 736 -9.94 6.34 26.63
C GLU A 736 -8.58 5.79 26.21
N SER A 737 -8.31 4.52 26.54
CA SER A 737 -7.01 3.91 26.24
C SER A 737 -7.04 2.42 26.02
N VAL A 738 -6.08 1.92 25.24
CA VAL A 738 -5.82 0.48 25.08
C VAL A 738 -4.33 0.24 24.87
N ALA A 739 -3.83 -0.88 25.38
CA ALA A 739 -2.43 -1.25 25.28
C ALA A 739 -2.23 -2.68 24.75
N VAL A 740 -1.15 -2.87 24.01
CA VAL A 740 -0.73 -4.17 23.48
C VAL A 740 0.78 -4.39 23.62
N ILE A 741 1.18 -5.65 23.50
CA ILE A 741 2.57 -6.06 23.27
C ILE A 741 2.67 -6.61 21.86
N ASN A 742 3.48 -5.99 21.00
CA ASN A 742 3.79 -6.51 19.67
C ASN A 742 4.57 -7.84 19.77
N PRO A 743 4.58 -8.70 18.72
CA PRO A 743 5.25 -10.01 18.75
C PRO A 743 6.75 -9.98 19.11
N TRP A 744 7.39 -8.84 18.87
CA TRP A 744 8.80 -8.55 19.15
C TRP A 744 8.99 -7.78 20.46
N GLY A 745 8.00 -7.81 21.35
CA GLY A 745 8.08 -7.36 22.75
C GLY A 745 7.91 -5.86 22.98
N GLN A 746 7.80 -5.04 21.94
CA GLN A 746 7.52 -3.61 22.06
C GLN A 746 6.12 -3.37 22.65
N ARG A 747 6.03 -2.39 23.56
CA ARG A 747 4.78 -1.87 24.11
C ARG A 747 4.17 -0.84 23.17
N VAL A 748 2.86 -0.86 23.04
CA VAL A 748 2.10 0.16 22.33
C VAL A 748 0.92 0.57 23.19
N LEU A 749 0.82 1.87 23.50
CA LEU A 749 -0.30 2.46 24.20
C LEU A 749 -0.99 3.45 23.25
N ILE A 750 -2.28 3.30 23.05
CA ILE A 750 -3.12 4.24 22.31
C ILE A 750 -4.00 4.99 23.31
N LEU A 751 -4.08 6.30 23.15
CA LEU A 751 -4.82 7.23 24.00
C LEU A 751 -5.71 8.13 23.15
N LEU A 752 -6.92 8.37 23.62
CA LEU A 752 -7.90 9.30 23.07
C LEU A 752 -8.22 10.35 24.15
N ASN A 753 -8.12 11.64 23.82
CA ASN A 753 -8.80 12.72 24.52
C ASN A 753 -9.92 13.25 23.62
N SER A 754 -11.17 12.89 23.93
CA SER A 754 -12.36 13.34 23.20
C SER A 754 -12.90 14.70 23.71
N GLY A 755 -12.33 15.24 24.79
CA GLY A 755 -12.76 16.48 25.41
C GLY A 755 -12.52 17.70 24.52
N LEU A 756 -13.50 18.62 24.48
CA LEU A 756 -13.51 19.77 23.57
C LEU A 756 -12.52 20.89 23.95
N SER A 757 -12.16 21.00 25.23
CA SER A 757 -11.41 22.17 25.74
C SER A 757 -10.32 21.84 26.75
N TRP A 758 -10.33 20.65 27.33
CA TRP A 758 -9.47 20.31 28.46
C TRP A 758 -8.17 19.67 28.00
N VAL A 759 -7.09 20.13 28.63
CA VAL A 759 -5.79 19.47 28.55
C VAL A 759 -5.68 18.55 29.75
N TYR A 760 -5.38 17.27 29.51
CA TYR A 760 -5.18 16.30 30.58
C TYR A 760 -3.69 15.99 30.73
N ASN A 761 -3.20 16.09 31.95
CA ASN A 761 -1.84 15.69 32.29
C ASN A 761 -1.86 14.25 32.78
N VAL A 762 -1.12 13.37 32.11
CA VAL A 762 -1.18 11.92 32.32
C VAL A 762 0.22 11.41 32.65
N THR A 763 0.35 10.65 33.74
CA THR A 763 1.52 9.83 34.01
C THR A 763 1.26 8.42 33.53
N ILE A 764 2.16 7.84 32.74
CA ILE A 764 2.09 6.45 32.28
C ILE A 764 3.13 5.63 33.04
N VAL A 765 2.68 4.49 33.57
CA VAL A 765 3.48 3.53 34.33
C VAL A 765 3.45 2.17 33.62
N ASP A 766 4.61 1.60 33.34
CA ASP A 766 4.76 0.20 32.94
C ASP A 766 5.29 -0.56 34.17
N THR A 767 4.55 -1.53 34.70
CA THR A 767 4.96 -2.26 35.91
C THR A 767 6.27 -3.05 35.71
N ALA A 768 6.67 -3.33 34.47
CA ALA A 768 7.97 -3.92 34.17
C ALA A 768 9.14 -2.92 34.27
N ARG A 769 8.88 -1.62 34.42
CA ARG A 769 9.87 -0.53 34.47
C ARG A 769 9.76 0.24 35.80
N PRO A 770 10.20 -0.34 36.93
CA PRO A 770 10.03 0.28 38.24
C PRO A 770 10.78 1.62 38.33
N ASN A 771 10.11 2.63 38.91
CA ASN A 771 10.61 4.00 39.06
C ASN A 771 10.91 4.73 37.75
N GLN A 772 10.32 4.32 36.64
CA GLN A 772 10.40 5.01 35.35
C GLN A 772 9.00 5.39 34.87
N PHE A 773 8.81 6.65 34.49
CA PHE A 773 7.51 7.24 34.18
C PHE A 773 7.57 7.98 32.84
N LEU A 774 6.50 7.93 32.06
CA LEU A 774 6.30 8.87 30.96
C LEU A 774 5.25 9.90 31.39
N ASN A 775 5.66 11.17 31.45
CA ASN A 775 4.78 12.27 31.82
C ASN A 775 4.38 13.03 30.55
N ILE A 776 3.09 13.04 30.22
CA ILE A 776 2.56 13.68 29.00
C ILE A 776 1.42 14.64 29.30
N GLN A 777 1.18 15.58 28.38
CA GLN A 777 -0.01 16.43 28.38
C GLN A 777 -0.76 16.19 27.08
N MET A 778 -2.03 15.81 27.14
CA MET A 778 -2.89 15.58 25.98
C MET A 778 -3.78 16.79 25.74
N GLY A 779 -3.67 17.38 24.54
CA GLY A 779 -4.56 18.48 24.14
C GLY A 779 -5.99 18.00 23.91
N PRO A 780 -6.97 18.91 23.84
CA PRO A 780 -8.35 18.55 23.49
C PRO A 780 -8.40 17.93 22.09
N ARG A 781 -9.35 17.00 21.88
CA ARG A 781 -9.66 16.43 20.55
C ARG A 781 -8.40 15.88 19.86
N GLU A 782 -7.71 15.02 20.58
CA GLU A 782 -6.37 14.52 20.24
C GLU A 782 -6.25 13.02 20.52
N PHE A 783 -5.55 12.33 19.63
CA PHE A 783 -5.17 10.93 19.80
C PHE A 783 -3.66 10.80 19.82
N ARG A 784 -3.16 9.87 20.63
CA ARG A 784 -1.74 9.55 20.73
C ARG A 784 -1.49 8.06 20.64
N THR A 785 -0.40 7.68 19.98
CA THR A 785 0.19 6.34 20.11
C THR A 785 1.59 6.48 20.66
N ILE A 786 1.90 5.77 21.74
CA ILE A 786 3.21 5.79 22.41
C ILE A 786 3.80 4.39 22.35
N LEU A 787 5.05 4.28 21.91
CA LEU A 787 5.76 3.02 21.75
C LEU A 787 7.07 3.04 22.52
N TRP A 788 7.38 1.96 23.24
CA TRP A 788 8.67 1.75 23.90
C TRP A 788 9.03 0.29 23.98
N ASP A 789 10.33 0.00 24.06
CA ASP A 789 10.82 -1.36 24.19
C ASP A 789 10.83 -1.82 25.65
N ALA A 790 10.69 -3.12 25.86
CA ALA A 790 10.82 -3.71 27.19
C ALA A 790 12.27 -3.57 27.71
N PRO A 791 12.48 -3.33 29.03
CA PRO A 791 13.79 -3.00 29.59
C PRO A 791 14.90 -4.06 29.39
N ASN A 792 14.54 -5.32 29.09
CA ASN A 792 15.48 -6.43 28.86
C ASN A 792 15.42 -7.02 27.45
N HIS A 793 14.85 -6.31 26.47
CA HIS A 793 14.86 -6.79 25.09
C HIS A 793 16.27 -6.63 24.50
N ASN A 794 17.11 -7.66 24.66
CA ASN A 794 18.41 -7.72 24.00
C ASN A 794 18.21 -7.57 22.48
N LYS A 795 18.90 -6.58 21.90
CA LYS A 795 18.90 -6.22 20.48
C LYS A 795 19.70 -7.23 19.65
N GLU A 796 19.23 -8.48 19.58
CA GLU A 796 19.81 -9.53 18.73
C GLU A 796 18.88 -9.98 17.58
N LYS A 797 17.91 -9.15 17.17
CA LYS A 797 17.11 -9.42 15.96
C LYS A 797 17.32 -8.36 14.89
#